data_AF-R2Q3K7-F1
#
_entry.id   AF-R2Q3K7-F1
#
_cell.length_a   1.000
_cell.length_b   1.000
_cell.length_c   1.000
_cell.angle_alpha   90.00
_cell.angle_beta   90.00
_cell.angle_gamma   90.00
#
_symmetry.space_group_name_H-M   'P 1'
#
loop_
_entity.id
_entity.type
_entity.pdbx_description
1 polymer ?
#
loop_
_entity_poly.entity_id
_entity_poly.type
_entity_poly.pdbx_seq_one_letter_code
_entity_poly.pdbx_strand_id
1 'polypeptide(L)'
;MKKTKLISSLVVSATLGSVAAAPVVSQAAEATDNTETTQKNFDETKFVELEQAAKDRVEQAKSDLAKAQEALAKLEKETPEQLAAGKQAIEDKKAEMPAAQEALAAAKEAVAAEEEKMEAAQKDYDEIVAMAQNEIDTAQGLIDEKQAIADEAKEAVAAAQADLDEAIAEWNAEQEAQQPAIDEANQAIADAEAKVQAAREAFNASETAIQEANIALEQVINKINDQYNVINQANAEKDAAQAAVVQAQVNAADAVNNFNILAAELPAAQAAYDAAQADLASMAPTLDNEIATFQAAIAVQEGILASLDPADPANAAAIAAAQAELANLQAFLAYSQGEKDALTNAVAAAQTQLNNTAAAYAAAEAAIGTTEAELQNALVAQEQTNQLADEKIAEAQAIIDQGPALITEAETAVQEANINQEEKLAEMNAAEAEQAEVNAESQAIIDEAQAAIDAKQPAIDEAETALQEANLALEAAQAEVDAITAEQQPFIDFAKETIKEAEAELQVQKDALAAAQASEAEAQKVVDELKAAIEDAKQAYEDLVKSTTAALTDAKNAVKEQTAAVKAAEDRLAGLRAGAADAKAGNKKADVSGESESYQLGYADGYASIVAPDTIDVDKAEKEADKVVDKAVNKTTGTVQTTAAKTVPVTAGGTSEKQYPQTGSAETLAASLIGLGLVSATGAAMLRKKYRV
;
A
#
# COMPACT_ATOMS: atom_id res chain seq x y z
N MET A 1 30.25 -49.24 49.52
CA MET A 1 31.48 -49.02 50.31
C MET A 1 31.24 -49.51 51.73
N LYS A 2 31.97 -50.54 52.13
CA LYS A 2 32.94 -50.52 53.26
C LYS A 2 32.32 -50.12 54.59
N LYS A 3 32.14 -51.12 55.48
CA LYS A 3 32.83 -51.29 56.77
C LYS A 3 32.45 -50.19 57.79
N THR A 4 32.06 -50.52 59.02
CA THR A 4 33.04 -50.85 60.06
C THR A 4 32.33 -51.41 61.32
N LYS A 5 32.92 -52.47 61.87
CA LYS A 5 32.75 -53.08 63.20
C LYS A 5 33.23 -52.15 64.32
N LEU A 6 32.65 -52.26 65.52
CA LEU A 6 33.31 -52.17 66.85
C LEU A 6 32.18 -52.36 67.90
N ILE A 7 32.06 -53.48 68.64
CA ILE A 7 32.90 -54.09 69.69
C ILE A 7 32.99 -53.23 70.96
N SER A 8 32.80 -53.93 72.11
CA SER A 8 33.08 -53.56 73.52
C SER A 8 31.94 -52.86 74.25
N SER A 9 31.57 -53.17 75.49
CA SER A 9 32.10 -54.08 76.52
C SER A 9 31.02 -54.20 77.62
N LEU A 10 30.67 -55.41 78.06
CA LEU A 10 30.99 -55.92 79.42
C LEU A 10 31.45 -54.87 80.43
N VAL A 11 30.70 -54.67 81.52
CA VAL A 11 31.23 -54.74 82.89
C VAL A 11 30.13 -55.30 83.80
N VAL A 12 30.39 -56.51 84.29
CA VAL A 12 29.91 -57.07 85.55
C VAL A 12 30.76 -56.47 86.66
N SER A 13 30.13 -56.04 87.77
CA SER A 13 30.69 -56.12 89.12
C SER A 13 29.51 -55.86 90.07
N ALA A 14 29.01 -56.78 90.90
CA ALA A 14 29.67 -57.62 91.89
C ALA A 14 30.51 -56.82 92.89
N THR A 15 29.88 -56.51 94.03
CA THR A 15 30.45 -56.34 95.38
C THR A 15 29.31 -56.80 96.31
N LEU A 16 29.25 -58.00 96.87
CA LEU A 16 30.26 -58.83 97.55
C LEU A 16 30.69 -58.21 98.89
N GLY A 17 30.41 -58.97 99.95
CA GLY A 17 31.01 -58.83 101.27
C GLY A 17 30.06 -58.21 102.30
N SER A 18 29.92 -58.73 103.51
CA SER A 18 30.44 -59.96 104.13
C SER A 18 29.92 -59.91 105.57
N VAL A 19 29.35 -60.99 106.08
CA VAL A 19 30.00 -61.89 107.05
C VAL A 19 30.57 -61.17 108.27
N ALA A 20 29.94 -61.41 109.43
CA ALA A 20 30.56 -61.71 110.72
C ALA A 20 29.49 -61.54 111.81
N ALA A 21 29.46 -62.25 112.91
CA ALA A 21 30.09 -63.48 113.39
C ALA A 21 29.41 -63.73 114.76
N ALA A 22 29.39 -64.98 115.18
CA ALA A 22 29.00 -65.42 116.51
C ALA A 22 29.90 -64.79 117.61
N PRO A 23 29.64 -65.03 118.92
CA PRO A 23 30.12 -66.28 119.54
C PRO A 23 29.10 -66.96 120.48
N VAL A 24 29.11 -68.30 120.61
CA VAL A 24 29.79 -69.10 121.66
C VAL A 24 29.30 -68.67 123.07
N VAL A 25 28.73 -69.54 123.91
CA VAL A 25 29.44 -70.51 124.76
C VAL A 25 28.41 -71.41 125.47
N SER A 26 28.61 -72.73 125.31
CA SER A 26 28.47 -73.84 126.28
C SER A 26 27.11 -74.09 126.97
N GLN A 27 26.71 -75.33 127.24
CA GLN A 27 27.55 -76.37 127.81
C GLN A 27 26.83 -77.72 127.65
N ALA A 28 27.59 -78.73 127.23
CA ALA A 28 27.26 -80.13 127.52
C ALA A 28 28.06 -80.54 128.77
N ALA A 29 27.41 -81.28 129.66
CA ALA A 29 28.01 -82.15 130.68
C ALA A 29 26.97 -83.26 130.92
N GLU A 30 27.22 -84.48 130.45
CA GLU A 30 27.88 -85.59 131.16
C GLU A 30 26.99 -86.29 132.22
N ALA A 31 26.63 -87.53 131.87
CA ALA A 31 26.75 -88.79 132.63
C ALA A 31 26.02 -89.03 133.97
N THR A 32 25.29 -90.17 133.98
CA THR A 32 25.07 -91.18 135.07
C THR A 32 24.28 -90.75 136.32
N ASP A 33 23.33 -91.51 136.91
CA ASP A 33 23.19 -92.96 137.13
C ASP A 33 21.73 -93.35 137.54
N ASN A 34 21.37 -94.63 137.34
CA ASN A 34 20.32 -95.51 137.93
C ASN A 34 18.98 -94.94 138.45
N THR A 35 17.80 -95.48 138.12
CA THR A 35 17.35 -96.84 138.52
C THR A 35 16.17 -97.34 137.65
N GLU A 36 16.06 -98.67 137.56
CA GLU A 36 15.14 -99.52 136.79
C GLU A 36 13.62 -99.27 136.92
N THR A 37 12.87 -99.48 135.83
CA THR A 37 12.01 -100.69 135.65
C THR A 37 11.52 -100.84 134.19
N THR A 38 11.72 -102.05 133.64
CA THR A 38 11.44 -102.68 132.30
C THR A 38 10.12 -102.28 131.58
N GLN A 39 9.94 -102.29 130.23
CA GLN A 39 10.21 -103.39 129.26
C GLN A 39 9.92 -103.00 127.75
N LYS A 40 10.80 -103.47 126.82
CA LYS A 40 10.69 -103.75 125.34
C LYS A 40 10.55 -102.64 124.25
N ASN A 41 11.53 -102.58 123.33
CA ASN A 41 11.64 -101.70 122.13
C ASN A 41 11.16 -102.34 120.79
N PHE A 42 10.68 -101.51 119.84
CA PHE A 42 10.49 -101.72 118.38
C PHE A 42 11.12 -100.52 117.60
N ASP A 43 11.47 -100.65 116.31
CA ASP A 43 12.25 -99.67 115.48
C ASP A 43 11.34 -98.72 114.61
N GLU A 44 11.65 -97.41 114.46
CA GLU A 44 10.65 -96.33 114.17
C GLU A 44 10.98 -95.29 113.04
N THR A 45 12.06 -95.44 112.23
CA THR A 45 12.59 -94.33 111.38
C THR A 45 11.77 -93.96 110.12
N LYS A 46 11.23 -94.92 109.35
CA LYS A 46 10.56 -94.64 108.05
C LYS A 46 9.25 -93.86 108.15
N PHE A 47 8.55 -93.96 109.28
CA PHE A 47 7.30 -93.21 109.50
C PHE A 47 7.55 -91.70 109.59
N VAL A 48 8.68 -91.29 110.18
CA VAL A 48 9.01 -89.87 110.38
C VAL A 48 9.25 -89.16 109.05
N GLU A 49 9.88 -89.82 108.08
CA GLU A 49 10.11 -89.26 106.74
C GLU A 49 8.79 -89.03 105.99
N LEU A 50 7.91 -90.05 105.95
CA LEU A 50 6.57 -89.92 105.34
C LEU A 50 5.71 -88.85 106.02
N GLU A 51 5.81 -88.72 107.34
CA GLU A 51 5.07 -87.69 108.07
C GLU A 51 5.58 -86.28 107.73
N GLN A 52 6.88 -86.12 107.51
CA GLN A 52 7.46 -84.82 107.17
C GLN A 52 7.08 -84.38 105.76
N ALA A 53 7.16 -85.26 104.76
CA ALA A 53 6.76 -84.92 103.40
C ALA A 53 5.26 -84.59 103.28
N ALA A 54 4.40 -85.31 104.02
CA ALA A 54 2.98 -84.99 104.08
C ALA A 54 2.71 -83.61 104.73
N LYS A 55 3.54 -83.17 105.70
CA LYS A 55 3.47 -81.80 106.24
C LYS A 55 3.90 -80.77 105.21
N ASP A 56 5.02 -81.00 104.51
CA ASP A 56 5.53 -80.07 103.51
C ASP A 56 4.54 -79.87 102.35
N ARG A 57 3.82 -80.94 101.96
CA ARG A 57 2.77 -80.84 100.93
C ARG A 57 1.56 -80.04 101.38
N VAL A 58 1.17 -80.14 102.66
CA VAL A 58 0.12 -79.28 103.25
C VAL A 58 0.53 -77.81 103.22
N GLU A 59 1.77 -77.50 103.57
CA GLU A 59 2.29 -76.12 103.53
C GLU A 59 2.35 -75.58 102.10
N GLN A 60 2.75 -76.40 101.12
CA GLN A 60 2.72 -76.00 99.72
C GLN A 60 1.29 -75.73 99.21
N ALA A 61 0.33 -76.60 99.52
CA ALA A 61 -1.07 -76.38 99.15
C ALA A 61 -1.66 -75.12 99.80
N LYS A 62 -1.26 -74.81 101.05
CA LYS A 62 -1.64 -73.57 101.74
C LYS A 62 -1.04 -72.34 101.06
N SER A 63 0.22 -72.41 100.61
CA SER A 63 0.86 -71.34 99.85
C SER A 63 0.14 -71.04 98.53
N ASP A 64 -0.27 -72.08 97.79
CA ASP A 64 -0.95 -71.91 96.51
C ASP A 64 -2.40 -71.43 96.67
N LEU A 65 -3.10 -71.83 97.74
CA LEU A 65 -4.37 -71.23 98.14
C LEU A 65 -4.20 -69.73 98.47
N ALA A 66 -3.15 -69.35 99.19
CA ALA A 66 -2.88 -67.95 99.53
C ALA A 66 -2.67 -67.08 98.28
N LYS A 67 -1.95 -67.57 97.27
CA LYS A 67 -1.79 -66.86 95.98
C LYS A 67 -3.10 -66.73 95.22
N ALA A 68 -3.92 -67.77 95.20
CA ALA A 68 -5.24 -67.72 94.56
C ALA A 68 -6.17 -66.72 95.28
N GLN A 69 -6.13 -66.69 96.61
CA GLN A 69 -6.87 -65.72 97.43
C GLN A 69 -6.37 -64.29 97.22
N GLU A 70 -5.06 -64.07 97.08
CA GLU A 70 -4.48 -62.77 96.78
C GLU A 70 -4.90 -62.28 95.39
N ALA A 71 -4.87 -63.14 94.38
CA ALA A 71 -5.33 -62.83 93.03
C ALA A 71 -6.83 -62.49 92.99
N LEU A 72 -7.66 -63.24 93.71
CA LEU A 72 -9.08 -62.94 93.87
C LEU A 72 -9.29 -61.60 94.58
N ALA A 73 -8.61 -61.35 95.69
CA ALA A 73 -8.72 -60.11 96.46
C ALA A 73 -8.30 -58.89 95.63
N LYS A 74 -7.27 -59.03 94.78
CA LYS A 74 -6.84 -57.98 93.85
C LYS A 74 -7.93 -57.68 92.81
N LEU A 75 -8.49 -58.71 92.17
CA LEU A 75 -9.56 -58.55 91.18
C LEU A 75 -10.86 -58.01 91.81
N GLU A 76 -11.20 -58.44 93.02
CA GLU A 76 -12.35 -57.94 93.78
C GLU A 76 -12.21 -56.46 94.15
N LYS A 77 -10.97 -55.96 94.29
CA LYS A 77 -10.68 -54.54 94.52
C LYS A 77 -10.65 -53.72 93.22
N GLU A 78 -9.96 -54.22 92.18
CA GLU A 78 -9.72 -53.45 90.94
C GLU A 78 -10.96 -53.41 90.03
N THR A 79 -11.82 -54.44 90.04
CA THR A 79 -13.00 -54.51 89.15
C THR A 79 -14.00 -53.36 89.42
N PRO A 80 -14.41 -53.07 90.67
CA PRO A 80 -15.27 -51.92 90.95
C PRO A 80 -14.67 -50.57 90.51
N GLU A 81 -13.35 -50.38 90.69
CA GLU A 81 -12.64 -49.16 90.30
C GLU A 81 -12.62 -48.97 88.77
N GLN A 82 -12.32 -50.04 88.01
CA GLN A 82 -12.32 -50.02 86.54
C GLN A 82 -13.72 -49.78 85.96
N LEU A 83 -14.74 -50.42 86.53
CA LEU A 83 -16.13 -50.21 86.12
C LEU A 83 -16.63 -48.79 86.48
N ALA A 84 -16.19 -48.23 87.61
CA ALA A 84 -16.51 -46.85 87.97
C ALA A 84 -15.88 -45.85 86.98
N ALA A 85 -14.61 -46.06 86.60
CA ALA A 85 -13.94 -45.22 85.60
C ALA A 85 -14.60 -45.31 84.22
N GLY A 86 -15.00 -46.51 83.77
CA GLY A 86 -15.73 -46.69 82.51
C GLY A 86 -17.10 -46.02 82.50
N LYS A 87 -17.85 -46.05 83.61
CA LYS A 87 -19.08 -45.27 83.76
C LYS A 87 -18.83 -43.77 83.74
N GLN A 88 -17.79 -43.31 84.43
CA GLN A 88 -17.46 -41.89 84.48
C GLN A 88 -17.12 -41.33 83.09
N ALA A 89 -16.38 -42.07 82.27
CA ALA A 89 -16.05 -41.65 80.91
C ALA A 89 -17.31 -41.44 80.02
N ILE A 90 -18.35 -42.26 80.21
CA ILE A 90 -19.64 -42.09 79.52
C ILE A 90 -20.34 -40.82 80.02
N GLU A 91 -20.36 -40.60 81.34
CA GLU A 91 -21.02 -39.44 81.93
C GLU A 91 -20.29 -38.13 81.60
N ASP A 92 -18.96 -38.11 81.55
CA ASP A 92 -18.16 -36.96 81.11
C ASP A 92 -18.50 -36.58 79.66
N LYS A 93 -18.58 -37.58 78.77
CA LYS A 93 -18.98 -37.35 77.36
C LYS A 93 -20.44 -36.92 77.21
N LYS A 94 -21.34 -37.41 78.07
CA LYS A 94 -22.72 -36.90 78.13
C LYS A 94 -22.79 -35.47 78.64
N ALA A 95 -21.92 -35.08 79.57
CA ALA A 95 -21.88 -33.72 80.11
C ALA A 95 -21.43 -32.67 79.07
N GLU A 96 -20.68 -33.08 78.04
CA GLU A 96 -20.31 -32.24 76.89
C GLU A 96 -21.50 -32.00 75.92
N MET A 97 -22.53 -32.85 75.95
CA MET A 97 -23.64 -32.82 74.98
C MET A 97 -24.54 -31.58 75.07
N PRO A 98 -24.94 -31.08 76.25
CA PRO A 98 -25.73 -29.86 76.35
C PRO A 98 -25.03 -28.64 75.74
N ALA A 99 -23.73 -28.48 75.96
CA ALA A 99 -22.96 -27.36 75.42
C ALA A 99 -22.86 -27.42 73.89
N ALA A 100 -22.67 -28.61 73.31
CA ALA A 100 -22.67 -28.80 71.85
C ALA A 100 -24.05 -28.53 71.23
N GLN A 101 -25.13 -28.95 71.91
CA GLN A 101 -26.51 -28.67 71.47
C GLN A 101 -26.88 -27.19 71.57
N GLU A 102 -26.42 -26.50 72.61
CA GLU A 102 -26.59 -25.05 72.77
C GLU A 102 -25.84 -24.28 71.67
N ALA A 103 -24.61 -24.68 71.35
CA ALA A 103 -23.83 -24.09 70.25
C ALA A 103 -24.52 -24.30 68.89
N LEU A 104 -25.08 -25.49 68.63
CA LEU A 104 -25.87 -25.75 67.42
C LEU A 104 -27.15 -24.92 67.36
N ALA A 105 -27.86 -24.76 68.48
CA ALA A 105 -29.05 -23.92 68.55
C ALA A 105 -28.73 -22.45 68.25
N ALA A 106 -27.64 -21.92 68.83
CA ALA A 106 -27.17 -20.57 68.55
C ALA A 106 -26.74 -20.39 67.08
N ALA A 107 -26.09 -21.39 66.48
CA ALA A 107 -25.71 -21.35 65.07
C ALA A 107 -26.93 -21.35 64.13
N LYS A 108 -27.98 -22.13 64.45
CA LYS A 108 -29.26 -22.12 63.73
C LYS A 108 -29.99 -20.79 63.82
N GLU A 109 -29.99 -20.17 65.01
CA GLU A 109 -30.57 -18.84 65.22
C GLU A 109 -29.80 -17.77 64.42
N ALA A 110 -28.46 -17.88 64.36
CA ALA A 110 -27.64 -17.00 63.54
C ALA A 110 -27.93 -17.15 62.02
N VAL A 111 -28.13 -18.39 61.53
CA VAL A 111 -28.54 -18.62 60.13
C VAL A 111 -29.89 -17.98 59.85
N ALA A 112 -30.90 -18.23 60.69
CA ALA A 112 -32.22 -17.64 60.51
C ALA A 112 -32.19 -16.10 60.51
N ALA A 113 -31.36 -15.49 61.37
CA ALA A 113 -31.17 -14.04 61.41
C ALA A 113 -30.48 -13.49 60.15
N GLU A 114 -29.51 -14.21 59.59
CA GLU A 114 -28.85 -13.81 58.33
C GLU A 114 -29.73 -14.09 57.10
N GLU A 115 -30.63 -15.07 57.13
CA GLU A 115 -31.64 -15.32 56.09
C GLU A 115 -32.64 -14.15 56.01
N GLU A 116 -33.17 -13.68 57.16
CA GLU A 116 -34.07 -12.52 57.20
C GLU A 116 -33.40 -11.25 56.65
N LYS A 117 -32.12 -11.01 57.02
CA LYS A 117 -31.34 -9.90 56.47
C LYS A 117 -31.05 -10.06 54.98
N MET A 118 -30.86 -11.29 54.49
CA MET A 118 -30.67 -11.55 53.06
C MET A 118 -31.93 -11.23 52.26
N GLU A 119 -33.11 -11.64 52.76
CA GLU A 119 -34.38 -11.27 52.12
C GLU A 119 -34.59 -9.75 52.08
N ALA A 120 -34.26 -9.04 53.15
CA ALA A 120 -34.31 -7.57 53.19
C ALA A 120 -33.30 -6.94 52.21
N ALA A 121 -32.05 -7.39 52.21
CA ALA A 121 -31.00 -6.89 51.30
C ALA A 121 -31.32 -7.18 49.82
N GLN A 122 -31.90 -8.34 49.51
CA GLN A 122 -32.34 -8.67 48.15
C GLN A 122 -33.47 -7.75 47.69
N LYS A 123 -34.42 -7.45 48.58
CA LYS A 123 -35.51 -6.52 48.29
C LYS A 123 -34.98 -5.10 48.05
N ASP A 124 -34.10 -4.60 48.91
CA ASP A 124 -33.49 -3.27 48.76
C ASP A 124 -32.68 -3.19 47.45
N TYR A 125 -31.93 -4.24 47.11
CA TYR A 125 -31.24 -4.37 45.83
C TYR A 125 -32.20 -4.27 44.65
N ASP A 126 -33.28 -5.07 44.64
CA ASP A 126 -34.24 -5.08 43.53
C ASP A 126 -34.93 -3.71 43.35
N GLU A 127 -35.26 -3.02 44.45
CA GLU A 127 -35.84 -1.67 44.42
C GLU A 127 -34.85 -0.63 43.87
N ILE A 128 -33.59 -0.65 44.34
CA ILE A 128 -32.53 0.26 43.87
C ILE A 128 -32.26 0.06 42.38
N VAL A 129 -32.12 -1.20 41.93
CA VAL A 129 -31.88 -1.52 40.52
C VAL A 129 -33.05 -1.09 39.66
N ALA A 130 -34.29 -1.33 40.08
CA ALA A 130 -35.47 -0.91 39.33
C ALA A 130 -35.54 0.62 39.16
N MET A 131 -35.21 1.39 40.21
CA MET A 131 -35.17 2.86 40.14
C MET A 131 -34.04 3.36 39.24
N ALA A 132 -32.82 2.84 39.43
CA ALA A 132 -31.65 3.25 38.65
C ALA A 132 -31.79 2.88 37.16
N GLN A 133 -32.36 1.71 36.85
CA GLN A 133 -32.61 1.30 35.47
C GLN A 133 -33.64 2.19 34.79
N ASN A 134 -34.71 2.59 35.49
CA ASN A 134 -35.68 3.54 34.97
C ASN A 134 -35.05 4.91 34.65
N GLU A 135 -34.13 5.38 35.49
CA GLU A 135 -33.38 6.62 35.25
C GLU A 135 -32.48 6.50 34.01
N ILE A 136 -31.79 5.36 33.85
CA ILE A 136 -31.00 5.06 32.63
C ILE A 136 -31.90 5.06 31.40
N ASP A 137 -33.02 4.35 31.45
CA ASP A 137 -33.93 4.20 30.30
C ASP A 137 -34.54 5.56 29.91
N THR A 138 -34.88 6.40 30.89
CA THR A 138 -35.39 7.76 30.66
C THR A 138 -34.34 8.65 30.01
N ALA A 139 -33.12 8.67 30.57
CA ALA A 139 -32.00 9.46 30.07
C ALA A 139 -31.60 9.04 28.65
N GLN A 140 -31.54 7.72 28.39
CA GLN A 140 -31.23 7.17 27.08
C GLN A 140 -32.35 7.47 26.07
N GLY A 141 -33.62 7.38 26.47
CA GLY A 141 -34.75 7.70 25.60
C GLY A 141 -34.72 9.15 25.09
N LEU A 142 -34.30 10.11 25.92
CA LEU A 142 -34.12 11.51 25.51
C LEU A 142 -32.98 11.69 24.51
N ILE A 143 -31.87 10.97 24.69
CA ILE A 143 -30.75 10.96 23.73
C ILE A 143 -31.21 10.35 22.41
N ASP A 144 -31.90 9.22 22.45
CA ASP A 144 -32.38 8.51 21.27
C ASP A 144 -33.40 9.34 20.47
N GLU A 145 -34.28 10.08 21.14
CA GLU A 145 -35.23 11.01 20.49
C GLU A 145 -34.50 12.09 19.69
N LYS A 146 -33.45 12.69 20.25
CA LYS A 146 -32.63 13.70 19.54
C LYS A 146 -31.80 13.08 18.44
N GLN A 147 -31.28 11.86 18.64
CA GLN A 147 -30.55 11.14 17.61
C GLN A 147 -31.43 10.85 16.40
N ALA A 148 -32.70 10.48 16.60
CA ALA A 148 -33.65 10.27 15.51
C ALA A 148 -33.85 11.54 14.66
N ILE A 149 -33.93 12.72 15.28
CA ILE A 149 -34.02 14.00 14.56
C ILE A 149 -32.75 14.27 13.74
N ALA A 150 -31.56 13.97 14.28
CA ALA A 150 -30.31 14.11 13.54
C ALA A 150 -30.23 13.15 12.35
N ASP A 151 -30.73 11.92 12.50
CA ASP A 151 -30.81 10.94 11.41
C ASP A 151 -31.80 11.40 10.31
N GLU A 152 -32.96 11.94 10.67
CA GLU A 152 -33.90 12.55 9.71
C GLU A 152 -33.28 13.73 8.96
N ALA A 153 -32.56 14.61 9.67
CA ALA A 153 -31.85 15.74 9.03
C ALA A 153 -30.76 15.26 8.07
N LYS A 154 -30.10 14.14 8.38
CA LYS A 154 -29.10 13.52 7.50
C LYS A 154 -29.73 12.93 6.24
N GLU A 155 -30.90 12.30 6.36
CA GLU A 155 -31.68 11.86 5.19
C GLU A 155 -32.12 13.05 4.32
N ALA A 156 -32.52 14.17 4.93
CA ALA A 156 -32.84 15.39 4.20
C ALA A 156 -31.64 15.97 3.42
N VAL A 157 -30.43 15.94 3.98
CA VAL A 157 -29.20 16.31 3.24
C VAL A 157 -28.98 15.40 2.04
N ALA A 158 -29.17 14.09 2.19
CA ALA A 158 -29.01 13.14 1.10
C ALA A 158 -30.05 13.37 -0.01
N ALA A 159 -31.30 13.68 0.35
CA ALA A 159 -32.35 14.02 -0.61
C ALA A 159 -32.02 15.32 -1.36
N ALA A 160 -31.65 16.40 -0.66
CA ALA A 160 -31.29 17.67 -1.28
C ALA A 160 -30.06 17.55 -2.20
N GLN A 161 -29.09 16.70 -1.85
CA GLN A 161 -27.95 16.42 -2.74
C GLN A 161 -28.40 15.69 -4.01
N ALA A 162 -29.33 14.73 -3.90
CA ALA A 162 -29.86 14.02 -5.06
C ALA A 162 -30.62 14.97 -6.00
N ASP A 163 -31.42 15.90 -5.44
CA ASP A 163 -32.13 16.92 -6.22
C ASP A 163 -31.15 17.86 -6.96
N LEU A 164 -30.05 18.24 -6.31
CA LEU A 164 -28.99 19.04 -6.96
C LEU A 164 -28.31 18.27 -8.11
N ASP A 165 -27.97 17.00 -7.88
CA ASP A 165 -27.37 16.14 -8.90
C ASP A 165 -28.32 15.96 -10.11
N GLU A 166 -29.63 15.82 -9.86
CA GLU A 166 -30.67 15.74 -10.89
C GLU A 166 -30.78 17.06 -11.68
N ALA A 167 -30.82 18.21 -11.00
CA ALA A 167 -30.87 19.53 -11.65
C ALA A 167 -29.64 19.78 -12.55
N ILE A 168 -28.45 19.41 -12.10
CA ILE A 168 -27.22 19.48 -12.90
C ILE A 168 -27.27 18.52 -14.10
N ALA A 169 -27.79 17.30 -13.91
CA ALA A 169 -27.94 16.34 -14.99
C ALA A 169 -28.92 16.85 -16.07
N GLU A 170 -30.03 17.45 -15.67
CA GLU A 170 -30.98 18.09 -16.60
C GLU A 170 -30.36 19.25 -17.38
N TRP A 171 -29.59 20.12 -16.71
CA TRP A 171 -28.90 21.23 -17.37
C TRP A 171 -27.90 20.74 -18.41
N ASN A 172 -27.12 19.70 -18.09
CA ASN A 172 -26.19 19.08 -19.05
C ASN A 172 -26.93 18.42 -20.23
N ALA A 173 -28.05 17.75 -19.97
CA ALA A 173 -28.87 17.14 -21.02
C ALA A 173 -29.49 18.20 -21.95
N GLU A 174 -29.92 19.35 -21.41
CA GLU A 174 -30.40 20.47 -22.21
C GLU A 174 -29.28 21.06 -23.08
N GLN A 175 -28.08 21.24 -22.55
CA GLN A 175 -26.93 21.68 -23.36
C GLN A 175 -26.64 20.71 -24.51
N GLU A 176 -26.61 19.41 -24.23
CA GLU A 176 -26.36 18.39 -25.28
C GLU A 176 -27.49 18.36 -26.32
N ALA A 177 -28.74 18.61 -25.91
CA ALA A 177 -29.88 18.68 -26.82
C ALA A 177 -29.86 19.92 -27.73
N GLN A 178 -29.39 21.07 -27.24
CA GLN A 178 -29.36 22.33 -27.99
C GLN A 178 -28.11 22.51 -28.86
N GLN A 179 -27.00 21.84 -28.53
CA GLN A 179 -25.74 21.97 -29.25
C GLN A 179 -25.85 21.70 -30.77
N PRO A 180 -26.57 20.68 -31.27
CA PRO A 180 -26.72 20.45 -32.71
C PRO A 180 -27.37 21.63 -33.45
N ALA A 181 -28.35 22.29 -32.84
CA ALA A 181 -29.01 23.45 -33.44
C ALA A 181 -28.06 24.66 -33.51
N ILE A 182 -27.24 24.87 -32.48
CA ILE A 182 -26.19 25.90 -32.46
C ILE A 182 -25.14 25.61 -33.55
N ASP A 183 -24.72 24.36 -33.69
CA ASP A 183 -23.72 23.96 -34.69
C ASP A 183 -24.26 24.14 -36.12
N GLU A 184 -25.51 23.75 -36.38
CA GLU A 184 -26.17 23.91 -37.68
C GLU A 184 -26.34 25.40 -38.04
N ALA A 185 -26.75 26.23 -37.09
CA ALA A 185 -26.85 27.69 -37.25
C ALA A 185 -25.50 28.33 -37.58
N ASN A 186 -24.43 27.96 -36.87
CA ASN A 186 -23.08 28.45 -37.14
C ASN A 186 -22.57 28.00 -38.52
N GLN A 187 -22.88 26.77 -38.93
CA GLN A 187 -22.52 26.28 -40.26
C GLN A 187 -23.26 27.05 -41.37
N ALA A 188 -24.55 27.35 -41.17
CA ALA A 188 -25.32 28.13 -42.13
C ALA A 188 -24.73 29.55 -42.34
N ILE A 189 -24.31 30.21 -41.26
CA ILE A 189 -23.60 31.51 -41.31
C ILE A 189 -22.30 31.37 -42.14
N ALA A 190 -21.48 30.36 -41.87
CA ALA A 190 -20.22 30.14 -42.57
C ALA A 190 -20.43 29.86 -44.07
N ASP A 191 -21.45 29.08 -44.42
CA ASP A 191 -21.80 28.79 -45.81
C ASP A 191 -22.27 30.06 -46.55
N ALA A 192 -23.05 30.93 -45.88
CA ALA A 192 -23.48 32.21 -46.44
C ALA A 192 -22.30 33.18 -46.64
N GLU A 193 -21.37 33.25 -45.68
CA GLU A 193 -20.12 34.01 -45.82
C GLU A 193 -19.30 33.56 -47.04
N ALA A 194 -19.19 32.25 -47.25
CA ALA A 194 -18.47 31.69 -48.39
C ALA A 194 -19.13 32.06 -49.73
N LYS A 195 -20.47 32.08 -49.81
CA LYS A 195 -21.20 32.52 -51.00
C LYS A 195 -20.93 34.00 -51.34
N VAL A 196 -20.94 34.88 -50.33
CA VAL A 196 -20.63 36.30 -50.53
C VAL A 196 -19.21 36.49 -51.03
N GLN A 197 -18.25 35.75 -50.46
CA GLN A 197 -16.86 35.81 -50.91
C GLN A 197 -16.69 35.35 -52.37
N ALA A 198 -17.33 34.24 -52.74
CA ALA A 198 -17.30 33.75 -54.13
C ALA A 198 -17.94 34.77 -55.10
N ALA A 199 -19.03 35.42 -54.71
CA ALA A 199 -19.68 36.44 -55.53
C ALA A 199 -18.78 37.70 -55.69
N ARG A 200 -18.08 38.12 -54.63
CA ARG A 200 -17.09 39.22 -54.70
C ARG A 200 -15.93 38.90 -55.64
N GLU A 201 -15.41 37.67 -55.59
CA GLU A 201 -14.34 37.23 -56.50
C GLU A 201 -14.80 37.22 -57.96
N ALA A 202 -16.03 36.74 -58.23
CA ALA A 202 -16.62 36.78 -59.56
C ALA A 202 -16.82 38.21 -60.07
N PHE A 203 -17.27 39.13 -59.21
CA PHE A 203 -17.38 40.55 -59.55
C PHE A 203 -16.02 41.17 -59.91
N ASN A 204 -14.98 40.95 -59.10
CA ASN A 204 -13.64 41.46 -59.39
C ASN A 204 -13.05 40.89 -60.69
N ALA A 205 -13.32 39.62 -61.00
CA ALA A 205 -12.93 39.01 -62.26
C ALA A 205 -13.62 39.69 -63.46
N SER A 206 -14.90 40.07 -63.33
CA SER A 206 -15.62 40.81 -64.38
C SER A 206 -15.04 42.21 -64.61
N GLU A 207 -14.56 42.89 -63.56
CA GLU A 207 -13.88 44.19 -63.69
C GLU A 207 -12.58 44.06 -64.49
N THR A 208 -11.83 42.98 -64.27
CA THR A 208 -10.63 42.66 -65.05
C THR A 208 -10.96 42.43 -66.52
N ALA A 209 -12.03 41.69 -66.82
CA ALA A 209 -12.47 41.43 -68.19
C ALA A 209 -12.85 42.73 -68.93
N ILE A 210 -13.46 43.71 -68.25
CA ILE A 210 -13.75 45.03 -68.82
C ILE A 210 -12.46 45.77 -69.17
N GLN A 211 -11.46 45.74 -68.28
CA GLN A 211 -10.16 46.38 -68.54
C GLN A 211 -9.47 45.76 -69.76
N GLU A 212 -9.46 44.42 -69.84
CA GLU A 212 -8.90 43.69 -70.98
C GLU A 212 -9.62 44.02 -72.30
N ALA A 213 -10.96 44.06 -72.28
CA ALA A 213 -11.76 44.42 -73.46
C ALA A 213 -11.50 45.87 -73.92
N ASN A 214 -11.37 46.82 -72.99
CA ASN A 214 -11.03 48.21 -73.30
C ASN A 214 -9.62 48.35 -73.89
N ILE A 215 -8.63 47.63 -73.34
CA ILE A 215 -7.27 47.60 -73.89
C ILE A 215 -7.29 47.02 -75.32
N ALA A 216 -8.06 45.95 -75.55
CA ALA A 216 -8.20 45.36 -76.88
C ALA A 216 -8.82 46.34 -77.89
N LEU A 217 -9.85 47.09 -77.49
CA LEU A 217 -10.46 48.14 -78.30
C LEU A 217 -9.44 49.23 -78.66
N GLU A 218 -8.67 49.72 -77.68
CA GLU A 218 -7.63 50.73 -77.91
C GLU A 218 -6.54 50.22 -78.87
N GLN A 219 -6.12 48.96 -78.73
CA GLN A 219 -5.16 48.34 -79.65
C GLN A 219 -5.71 48.26 -81.08
N VAL A 220 -6.99 47.91 -81.26
CA VAL A 220 -7.63 47.89 -82.58
C VAL A 220 -7.65 49.28 -83.20
N ILE A 221 -8.04 50.30 -82.44
CA ILE A 221 -8.06 51.71 -82.90
C ILE A 221 -6.66 52.17 -83.31
N ASN A 222 -5.65 51.92 -82.47
CA ASN A 222 -4.26 52.29 -82.78
C ASN A 222 -3.74 51.58 -84.02
N LYS A 223 -4.02 50.27 -84.16
CA LYS A 223 -3.64 49.49 -85.33
C LYS A 223 -4.23 50.05 -86.62
N ILE A 224 -5.50 50.48 -86.61
CA ILE A 224 -6.17 51.09 -87.75
C ILE A 224 -5.55 52.46 -88.06
N ASN A 225 -5.36 53.30 -87.04
CA ASN A 225 -4.78 54.64 -87.21
C ASN A 225 -3.36 54.60 -87.78
N ASP A 226 -2.54 53.62 -87.38
CA ASP A 226 -1.19 53.45 -87.89
C ASP A 226 -1.15 53.10 -89.39
N GLN A 227 -2.22 52.54 -89.96
CA GLN A 227 -2.26 52.21 -91.39
C GLN A 227 -2.15 53.44 -92.30
N TYR A 228 -2.60 54.62 -91.85
CA TYR A 228 -2.40 55.87 -92.59
C TYR A 228 -0.92 56.23 -92.70
N ASN A 229 -0.12 55.97 -91.66
CA ASN A 229 1.32 56.19 -91.70
C ASN A 229 2.00 55.21 -92.67
N VAL A 230 1.55 53.94 -92.70
CA VAL A 230 2.03 52.92 -93.65
C VAL A 230 1.77 53.35 -95.10
N ILE A 231 0.55 53.82 -95.40
CA ILE A 231 0.20 54.32 -96.73
C ILE A 231 1.03 55.54 -97.12
N ASN A 232 1.21 56.50 -96.21
CA ASN A 232 2.02 57.69 -96.47
C ASN A 232 3.49 57.34 -96.74
N GLN A 233 4.05 56.40 -95.98
CA GLN A 233 5.42 55.93 -96.18
C GLN A 233 5.58 55.21 -97.54
N ALA A 234 4.63 54.34 -97.90
CA ALA A 234 4.64 53.65 -99.19
C ALA A 234 4.53 54.63 -100.38
N ASN A 235 3.68 55.66 -100.27
CA ASN A 235 3.59 56.71 -101.30
C ASN A 235 4.89 57.53 -101.40
N ALA A 236 5.53 57.86 -100.27
CA ALA A 236 6.83 58.53 -100.28
C ALA A 236 7.93 57.68 -100.93
N GLU A 237 7.90 56.36 -100.76
CA GLU A 237 8.79 55.42 -101.45
C GLU A 237 8.57 55.46 -102.98
N LYS A 238 7.31 55.51 -103.45
CA LYS A 238 6.98 55.67 -104.89
C LYS A 238 7.44 57.00 -105.47
N ASP A 239 7.21 58.10 -104.74
CA ASP A 239 7.62 59.44 -105.15
C ASP A 239 9.16 59.55 -105.26
N ALA A 240 9.88 58.96 -104.30
CA ALA A 240 11.34 58.88 -104.34
C ALA A 240 11.86 58.07 -105.54
N ALA A 241 11.22 56.93 -105.85
CA ALA A 241 11.56 56.12 -107.01
C ALA A 241 11.28 56.85 -108.34
N GLN A 242 10.15 57.57 -108.44
CA GLN A 242 9.84 58.42 -109.60
C GLN A 242 10.86 59.55 -109.77
N ALA A 243 11.27 60.21 -108.68
CA ALA A 243 12.29 61.24 -108.72
C ALA A 243 13.65 60.70 -109.22
N ALA A 244 14.02 59.47 -108.82
CA ALA A 244 15.23 58.81 -109.30
C ALA A 244 15.18 58.55 -110.83
N VAL A 245 14.03 58.12 -111.36
CA VAL A 245 13.84 57.95 -112.82
C VAL A 245 13.95 59.29 -113.54
N VAL A 246 13.30 60.35 -113.05
CA VAL A 246 13.38 61.69 -113.65
C VAL A 246 14.83 62.17 -113.67
N GLN A 247 15.59 61.97 -112.59
CA GLN A 247 17.00 62.35 -112.55
C GLN A 247 17.83 61.55 -113.56
N ALA A 248 17.60 60.25 -113.69
CA ALA A 248 18.28 59.41 -114.68
C ALA A 248 17.94 59.83 -116.13
N GLN A 249 16.68 60.23 -116.39
CA GLN A 249 16.27 60.79 -117.69
C GLN A 249 17.00 62.09 -118.02
N VAL A 250 17.13 62.99 -117.05
CA VAL A 250 17.89 64.25 -117.20
C VAL A 250 19.35 63.94 -117.53
N ASN A 251 19.98 63.04 -116.77
CA ASN A 251 21.37 62.64 -117.01
C ASN A 251 21.57 62.06 -118.42
N ALA A 252 20.65 61.20 -118.88
CA ALA A 252 20.69 60.64 -120.23
C ALA A 252 20.49 61.70 -121.32
N ALA A 253 19.55 62.64 -121.13
CA ALA A 253 19.33 63.73 -122.06
C ALA A 253 20.54 64.67 -122.16
N ASP A 254 21.18 64.99 -121.03
CA ASP A 254 22.40 65.79 -120.97
C ASP A 254 23.56 65.09 -121.67
N ALA A 255 23.72 63.77 -121.49
CA ALA A 255 24.73 62.97 -122.19
C ALA A 255 24.54 62.99 -123.72
N VAL A 256 23.29 62.81 -124.20
CA VAL A 256 22.96 62.89 -125.63
C VAL A 256 23.21 64.30 -126.18
N ASN A 257 22.83 65.35 -125.44
CA ASN A 257 23.06 66.73 -125.85
C ASN A 257 24.56 67.04 -125.96
N ASN A 258 25.34 66.64 -124.97
CA ASN A 258 26.80 66.80 -124.99
C ASN A 258 27.45 66.05 -126.16
N PHE A 259 27.01 64.83 -126.43
CA PHE A 259 27.45 64.06 -127.60
C PHE A 259 27.10 64.78 -128.91
N ASN A 260 25.89 65.31 -129.07
CA ASN A 260 25.47 66.02 -130.28
C ASN A 260 26.29 67.30 -130.53
N ILE A 261 26.61 68.05 -129.47
CA ILE A 261 27.51 69.22 -129.55
C ILE A 261 28.88 68.78 -130.09
N LEU A 262 29.47 67.75 -129.46
CA LEU A 262 30.79 67.24 -129.85
C LEU A 262 30.80 66.58 -131.25
N ALA A 263 29.68 65.96 -131.66
CA ALA A 263 29.48 65.40 -132.99
C ALA A 263 29.51 66.47 -134.09
N ALA A 264 29.09 67.69 -133.79
CA ALA A 264 29.18 68.83 -134.70
C ALA A 264 30.57 69.50 -134.67
N GLU A 265 31.23 69.52 -133.51
CA GLU A 265 32.57 70.11 -133.35
C GLU A 265 33.68 69.25 -133.95
N LEU A 266 33.57 67.92 -133.92
CA LEU A 266 34.61 67.02 -134.41
C LEU A 266 34.91 67.20 -135.92
N PRO A 267 33.91 67.28 -136.83
CA PRO A 267 34.16 67.62 -138.23
C PRO A 267 34.76 69.01 -138.43
N ALA A 268 34.40 69.98 -137.58
CA ALA A 268 34.96 71.33 -137.64
C ALA A 268 36.44 71.36 -137.21
N ALA A 269 36.80 70.62 -136.15
CA ALA A 269 38.18 70.42 -135.72
C ALA A 269 39.01 69.67 -136.77
N GLN A 270 38.42 68.65 -137.42
CA GLN A 270 39.04 67.93 -138.53
C GLN A 270 39.28 68.86 -139.73
N ALA A 271 38.28 69.66 -140.12
CA ALA A 271 38.40 70.62 -141.21
C ALA A 271 39.43 71.71 -140.93
N ALA A 272 39.54 72.18 -139.68
CA ALA A 272 40.57 73.13 -139.27
C ALA A 272 41.98 72.52 -139.34
N TYR A 273 42.13 71.25 -138.95
CA TYR A 273 43.38 70.51 -139.13
C TYR A 273 43.72 70.30 -140.61
N ASP A 274 42.78 69.85 -141.43
CA ASP A 274 42.96 69.63 -142.87
C ASP A 274 43.30 70.94 -143.60
N ALA A 275 42.66 72.05 -143.24
CA ALA A 275 42.95 73.37 -143.78
C ALA A 275 44.35 73.85 -143.39
N ALA A 276 44.72 73.76 -142.11
CA ALA A 276 46.08 74.10 -141.66
C ALA A 276 47.15 73.22 -142.34
N GLN A 277 46.84 71.94 -142.56
CA GLN A 277 47.72 71.01 -143.27
C GLN A 277 47.81 71.33 -144.77
N ALA A 278 46.71 71.72 -145.41
CA ALA A 278 46.66 72.14 -146.81
C ALA A 278 47.42 73.47 -147.04
N ASP A 279 47.25 74.44 -146.13
CA ASP A 279 47.99 75.71 -146.15
C ASP A 279 49.50 75.43 -146.03
N LEU A 280 49.91 74.60 -145.06
CA LEU A 280 51.29 74.16 -144.92
C LEU A 280 51.78 73.43 -146.18
N ALA A 281 51.00 72.50 -146.75
CA ALA A 281 51.39 71.73 -147.93
C ALA A 281 51.52 72.59 -149.21
N SER A 282 50.70 73.63 -149.34
CA SER A 282 50.70 74.52 -150.50
C SER A 282 51.82 75.58 -150.43
N MET A 283 52.06 76.13 -149.23
CA MET A 283 53.04 77.21 -149.04
C MET A 283 54.43 76.67 -148.72
N ALA A 284 54.57 75.51 -148.06
CA ALA A 284 55.89 74.99 -147.68
C ALA A 284 56.85 74.83 -148.87
N PRO A 285 56.46 74.30 -150.06
CA PRO A 285 57.38 74.19 -151.19
C PRO A 285 57.83 75.56 -151.71
N THR A 286 56.93 76.55 -151.71
CA THR A 286 57.20 77.92 -152.13
C THR A 286 58.11 78.60 -151.11
N LEU A 287 57.77 78.54 -149.82
CA LEU A 287 58.56 79.07 -148.72
C LEU A 287 59.93 78.38 -148.66
N ASP A 288 60.02 77.07 -148.91
CA ASP A 288 61.30 76.34 -148.98
C ASP A 288 62.14 76.80 -150.16
N ASN A 289 61.52 77.03 -151.32
CA ASN A 289 62.20 77.56 -152.49
C ASN A 289 62.61 79.03 -152.31
N GLU A 290 61.79 79.86 -151.68
CA GLU A 290 62.10 81.25 -151.31
C GLU A 290 63.22 81.29 -150.28
N ILE A 291 63.14 80.50 -149.21
CA ILE A 291 64.19 80.33 -148.21
C ILE A 291 65.50 79.94 -148.91
N ALA A 292 65.47 78.95 -149.81
CA ALA A 292 66.64 78.53 -150.56
C ALA A 292 67.16 79.60 -151.53
N THR A 293 66.26 80.32 -152.20
CA THR A 293 66.59 81.39 -153.15
C THR A 293 67.17 82.59 -152.43
N PHE A 294 66.57 83.03 -151.32
CA PHE A 294 67.07 84.10 -150.49
C PHE A 294 68.40 83.69 -149.84
N GLN A 295 68.55 82.46 -149.36
CA GLN A 295 69.86 81.98 -148.89
C GLN A 295 70.93 82.04 -149.99
N ALA A 296 70.60 81.62 -151.22
CA ALA A 296 71.52 81.70 -152.35
C ALA A 296 71.82 83.14 -152.79
N ALA A 297 70.81 84.01 -152.81
CA ALA A 297 70.95 85.42 -153.16
C ALA A 297 71.74 86.19 -152.10
N ILE A 298 71.50 85.92 -150.81
CA ILE A 298 72.32 86.39 -149.68
C ILE A 298 73.77 86.00 -149.92
N ALA A 299 74.06 84.74 -150.24
CA ALA A 299 75.41 84.28 -150.50
C ALA A 299 76.08 84.98 -151.71
N VAL A 300 75.33 85.22 -152.79
CA VAL A 300 75.81 86.00 -153.95
C VAL A 300 76.08 87.45 -153.58
N GLN A 301 75.17 88.08 -152.85
CA GLN A 301 75.27 89.48 -152.46
C GLN A 301 76.42 89.70 -151.46
N GLU A 302 76.63 88.77 -150.54
CA GLU A 302 77.80 88.71 -149.67
C GLU A 302 79.10 88.57 -150.50
N GLY A 303 79.07 87.75 -151.55
CA GLY A 303 80.17 87.61 -152.51
C GLY A 303 80.49 88.89 -153.30
N ILE A 304 79.47 89.63 -153.76
CA ILE A 304 79.62 90.93 -154.42
C ILE A 304 80.23 91.95 -153.44
N LEU A 305 79.69 92.01 -152.23
CA LEU A 305 80.20 92.85 -151.14
C LEU A 305 81.68 92.60 -150.85
N ALA A 306 82.13 91.34 -150.89
CA ALA A 306 83.52 90.97 -150.67
C ALA A 306 84.45 91.34 -151.83
N SER A 307 83.92 91.50 -153.06
CA SER A 307 84.70 91.77 -154.28
C SER A 307 84.95 93.27 -154.55
N LEU A 308 84.17 94.14 -153.93
CA LEU A 308 84.32 95.59 -154.04
C LEU A 308 85.38 96.06 -153.05
N ASP A 309 86.43 96.74 -153.54
CA ASP A 309 87.42 97.36 -152.66
C ASP A 309 86.77 98.56 -151.93
N PRO A 310 86.62 98.52 -150.60
CA PRO A 310 86.01 99.59 -149.82
C PRO A 310 86.84 100.87 -149.77
N ALA A 311 88.12 100.84 -150.15
CA ALA A 311 88.99 102.01 -150.19
C ALA A 311 88.84 102.84 -151.47
N ASP A 312 88.24 102.28 -152.53
CA ASP A 312 87.98 103.01 -153.77
C ASP A 312 86.68 103.83 -153.63
N PRO A 313 86.77 105.18 -153.61
CA PRO A 313 85.60 106.03 -153.43
C PRO A 313 84.59 105.92 -154.58
N ALA A 314 84.97 105.39 -155.75
CA ALA A 314 84.02 105.07 -156.81
C ALA A 314 83.03 103.94 -156.44
N ASN A 315 83.42 103.06 -155.49
CA ASN A 315 82.64 101.89 -155.08
C ASN A 315 81.80 102.11 -153.82
N ALA A 316 81.99 103.21 -153.09
CA ALA A 316 81.28 103.48 -151.83
C ALA A 316 79.74 103.43 -151.97
N ALA A 317 79.21 103.92 -153.09
CA ALA A 317 77.79 103.83 -153.40
C ALA A 317 77.34 102.38 -153.69
N ALA A 318 78.19 101.59 -154.34
CA ALA A 318 77.91 100.18 -154.65
C ALA A 318 77.93 99.30 -153.40
N ILE A 319 78.83 99.55 -152.44
CA ILE A 319 78.90 98.83 -151.16
C ILE A 319 77.68 99.13 -150.28
N ALA A 320 77.30 100.41 -150.13
CA ALA A 320 76.13 100.79 -149.34
C ALA A 320 74.84 100.21 -149.94
N ALA A 321 74.70 100.21 -151.26
CA ALA A 321 73.60 99.54 -151.96
C ALA A 321 73.61 98.03 -151.69
N ALA A 322 74.78 97.39 -151.77
CA ALA A 322 74.89 95.95 -151.57
C ALA A 322 74.59 95.51 -150.13
N GLN A 323 74.98 96.30 -149.11
CA GLN A 323 74.63 96.04 -147.70
C GLN A 323 73.15 96.22 -147.42
N ALA A 324 72.54 97.26 -148.00
CA ALA A 324 71.10 97.48 -147.89
C ALA A 324 70.32 96.31 -148.53
N GLU A 325 70.80 95.80 -149.66
CA GLU A 325 70.21 94.65 -150.33
C GLU A 325 70.41 93.35 -149.54
N LEU A 326 71.58 93.13 -148.93
CA LEU A 326 71.81 91.99 -148.03
C LEU A 326 70.88 92.00 -146.81
N ALA A 327 70.73 93.16 -146.16
CA ALA A 327 69.83 93.32 -145.01
C ALA A 327 68.36 93.06 -145.41
N ASN A 328 67.94 93.53 -146.59
CA ASN A 328 66.63 93.21 -147.14
C ASN A 328 66.46 91.71 -147.40
N LEU A 329 67.45 91.06 -148.01
CA LEU A 329 67.40 89.61 -148.27
C LEU A 329 67.36 88.78 -146.98
N GLN A 330 68.12 89.15 -145.95
CA GLN A 330 68.08 88.51 -144.63
C GLN A 330 66.72 88.71 -143.93
N ALA A 331 66.11 89.89 -144.06
CA ALA A 331 64.76 90.13 -143.57
C ALA A 331 63.71 89.28 -144.30
N PHE A 332 63.82 89.14 -145.63
CA PHE A 332 62.96 88.24 -146.41
C PHE A 332 63.15 86.77 -146.01
N LEU A 333 64.38 86.32 -145.78
CA LEU A 333 64.65 84.96 -145.29
C LEU A 333 64.02 84.69 -143.92
N ALA A 334 64.19 85.61 -142.96
CA ALA A 334 63.62 85.50 -141.63
C ALA A 334 62.08 85.53 -141.65
N TYR A 335 61.49 86.33 -142.54
CA TYR A 335 60.05 86.36 -142.77
C TYR A 335 59.55 85.00 -143.29
N SER A 336 60.15 84.45 -144.35
CA SER A 336 59.75 83.15 -144.90
C SER A 336 59.95 82.00 -143.89
N GLN A 337 61.00 82.06 -143.06
CA GLN A 337 61.22 81.09 -141.97
C GLN A 337 60.16 81.21 -140.87
N GLY A 338 59.87 82.43 -140.41
CA GLY A 338 58.85 82.68 -139.38
C GLY A 338 57.45 82.30 -139.85
N GLU A 339 57.14 82.51 -141.13
CA GLU A 339 55.87 82.11 -141.73
C GLU A 339 55.73 80.58 -141.81
N LYS A 340 56.81 79.87 -142.14
CA LYS A 340 56.85 78.40 -142.12
C LYS A 340 56.67 77.82 -140.70
N ASP A 341 57.32 78.40 -139.70
CA ASP A 341 57.18 77.97 -138.30
C ASP A 341 55.77 78.26 -137.78
N ALA A 342 55.17 79.40 -138.15
CA ALA A 342 53.80 79.73 -137.82
C ALA A 342 52.80 78.72 -138.39
N LEU A 343 52.96 78.32 -139.67
CA LEU A 343 52.15 77.27 -140.29
C LEU A 343 52.33 75.91 -139.59
N THR A 344 53.56 75.55 -139.23
CA THR A 344 53.86 74.29 -138.51
C THR A 344 53.21 74.26 -137.13
N ASN A 345 53.29 75.36 -136.38
CA ASN A 345 52.65 75.48 -135.06
C ASN A 345 51.12 75.51 -135.15
N ALA A 346 50.56 76.13 -136.19
CA ALA A 346 49.12 76.12 -136.45
C ALA A 346 48.61 74.68 -136.68
N VAL A 347 49.34 73.85 -137.43
CA VAL A 347 49.02 72.42 -137.61
C VAL A 347 49.10 71.66 -136.28
N ALA A 348 50.13 71.89 -135.46
CA ALA A 348 50.27 71.20 -134.16
C ALA A 348 49.17 71.58 -133.15
N ALA A 349 48.77 72.85 -133.12
CA ALA A 349 47.65 73.33 -132.31
C ALA A 349 46.32 72.73 -132.78
N ALA A 350 46.08 72.71 -134.10
CA ALA A 350 44.89 72.10 -134.68
C ALA A 350 44.82 70.59 -134.41
N GLN A 351 45.95 69.88 -134.49
CA GLN A 351 46.04 68.45 -134.14
C GLN A 351 45.72 68.18 -132.66
N THR A 352 46.23 69.02 -131.76
CA THR A 352 45.95 68.90 -130.32
C THR A 352 44.46 69.12 -130.05
N GLN A 353 43.86 70.12 -130.68
CA GLN A 353 42.42 70.37 -130.59
C GLN A 353 41.61 69.19 -131.15
N LEU A 354 41.97 68.65 -132.31
CA LEU A 354 41.35 67.46 -132.88
C LEU A 354 41.42 66.25 -131.93
N ASN A 355 42.59 65.97 -131.35
CA ASN A 355 42.77 64.86 -130.41
C ASN A 355 41.95 65.04 -129.13
N ASN A 356 41.90 66.26 -128.59
CA ASN A 356 41.10 66.58 -127.41
C ASN A 356 39.60 66.45 -127.69
N THR A 357 39.13 66.96 -128.83
CA THR A 357 37.73 66.83 -129.27
C THR A 357 37.37 65.38 -129.56
N ALA A 358 38.27 64.59 -130.17
CA ALA A 358 38.06 63.16 -130.41
C ALA A 358 37.98 62.35 -129.10
N ALA A 359 38.84 62.64 -128.11
CA ALA A 359 38.77 62.01 -126.80
C ALA A 359 37.49 62.38 -126.03
N ALA A 360 37.08 63.66 -126.09
CA ALA A 360 35.83 64.13 -125.50
C ALA A 360 34.62 63.50 -126.17
N TYR A 361 34.64 63.33 -127.50
CA TYR A 361 33.60 62.65 -128.26
C TYR A 361 33.45 61.18 -127.83
N ALA A 362 34.56 60.43 -127.77
CA ALA A 362 34.55 59.03 -127.32
C ALA A 362 34.05 58.89 -125.87
N ALA A 363 34.42 59.82 -124.99
CA ALA A 363 33.92 59.86 -123.62
C ALA A 363 32.41 60.18 -123.56
N ALA A 364 31.92 61.08 -124.39
CA ALA A 364 30.49 61.40 -124.48
C ALA A 364 29.68 60.23 -125.05
N GLU A 365 30.21 59.49 -126.03
CA GLU A 365 29.59 58.26 -126.55
C GLU A 365 29.48 57.18 -125.46
N ALA A 366 30.54 56.95 -124.68
CA ALA A 366 30.52 56.02 -123.55
C ALA A 366 29.55 56.48 -122.43
N ALA A 367 29.42 57.79 -122.22
CA ALA A 367 28.49 58.37 -121.24
C ALA A 367 27.02 58.12 -121.61
N ILE A 368 26.67 58.09 -122.90
CA ILE A 368 25.32 57.68 -123.36
C ILE A 368 25.02 56.26 -122.88
N GLY A 369 25.88 55.28 -123.17
CA GLY A 369 25.65 53.89 -122.77
C GLY A 369 25.56 53.69 -121.26
N THR A 370 26.32 54.46 -120.48
CA THR A 370 26.29 54.42 -119.01
C THR A 370 24.98 55.00 -118.46
N THR A 371 24.60 56.20 -118.91
CA THR A 371 23.37 56.86 -118.46
C THR A 371 22.11 56.15 -118.94
N GLU A 372 22.14 55.47 -120.10
CA GLU A 372 21.05 54.61 -120.57
C GLU A 372 20.88 53.37 -119.69
N ALA A 373 21.99 52.74 -119.25
CA ALA A 373 21.94 51.64 -118.29
C ALA A 373 21.45 52.09 -116.90
N GLU A 374 21.87 53.27 -116.43
CA GLU A 374 21.35 53.88 -115.20
C GLU A 374 19.85 54.15 -115.28
N LEU A 375 19.37 54.67 -116.42
CA LEU A 375 17.94 54.88 -116.66
C LEU A 375 17.16 53.56 -116.63
N GLN A 376 17.66 52.51 -117.29
CA GLN A 376 17.01 51.21 -117.26
C GLN A 376 16.96 50.61 -115.85
N ASN A 377 18.05 50.71 -115.10
CA ASN A 377 18.08 50.26 -113.71
C ASN A 377 17.10 51.05 -112.83
N ALA A 378 17.01 52.38 -113.03
CA ALA A 378 16.05 53.22 -112.30
C ALA A 378 14.60 52.85 -112.63
N LEU A 379 14.29 52.55 -113.90
CA LEU A 379 12.96 52.09 -114.32
C LEU A 379 12.57 50.74 -113.68
N VAL A 380 13.48 49.76 -113.69
CA VAL A 380 13.24 48.46 -113.05
C VAL A 380 13.06 48.61 -111.54
N ALA A 381 13.91 49.40 -110.88
CA ALA A 381 13.81 49.67 -109.44
C ALA A 381 12.50 50.38 -109.08
N GLN A 382 12.04 51.31 -109.93
CA GLN A 382 10.75 51.96 -109.77
C GLN A 382 9.61 50.94 -109.87
N GLU A 383 9.62 50.06 -110.87
CA GLU A 383 8.55 49.07 -111.04
C GLU A 383 8.44 48.14 -109.83
N GLN A 384 9.58 47.66 -109.30
CA GLN A 384 9.62 46.84 -108.09
C GLN A 384 9.12 47.62 -106.85
N THR A 385 9.58 48.86 -106.68
CA THR A 385 9.17 49.71 -105.56
C THR A 385 7.66 49.99 -105.63
N ASN A 386 7.14 50.26 -106.82
CA ASN A 386 5.70 50.46 -107.04
C ASN A 386 4.90 49.21 -106.68
N GLN A 387 5.33 48.01 -107.10
CA GLN A 387 4.65 46.77 -106.75
C GLN A 387 4.59 46.55 -105.23
N LEU A 388 5.74 46.65 -104.54
CA LEU A 388 5.81 46.50 -103.09
C LEU A 388 5.00 47.58 -102.35
N ALA A 389 5.05 48.83 -102.82
CA ALA A 389 4.28 49.92 -102.23
C ALA A 389 2.77 49.72 -102.43
N ASP A 390 2.35 49.27 -103.62
CA ASP A 390 0.94 48.99 -103.92
C ASP A 390 0.42 47.80 -103.08
N GLU A 391 1.24 46.76 -102.86
CA GLU A 391 0.92 45.66 -101.93
C GLU A 391 0.74 46.17 -100.49
N LYS A 392 1.69 46.95 -99.97
CA LYS A 392 1.58 47.57 -98.62
C LYS A 392 0.33 48.45 -98.50
N ILE A 393 0.04 49.26 -99.52
CA ILE A 393 -1.15 50.11 -99.54
C ILE A 393 -2.42 49.27 -99.57
N ALA A 394 -2.47 48.21 -100.37
CA ALA A 394 -3.63 47.32 -100.44
C ALA A 394 -3.90 46.61 -99.11
N GLU A 395 -2.86 46.10 -98.44
CA GLU A 395 -2.98 45.48 -97.11
C GLU A 395 -3.43 46.49 -96.05
N ALA A 396 -2.82 47.67 -96.02
CA ALA A 396 -3.18 48.75 -95.11
C ALA A 396 -4.64 49.22 -95.34
N GLN A 397 -5.06 49.37 -96.60
CA GLN A 397 -6.42 49.74 -96.95
C GLN A 397 -7.41 48.65 -96.58
N ALA A 398 -7.07 47.37 -96.75
CA ALA A 398 -7.92 46.27 -96.31
C ALA A 398 -8.16 46.31 -94.79
N ILE A 399 -7.15 46.65 -93.99
CA ILE A 399 -7.29 46.83 -92.54
C ILE A 399 -8.17 48.06 -92.22
N ILE A 400 -8.00 49.18 -92.94
CA ILE A 400 -8.84 50.37 -92.77
C ILE A 400 -10.31 50.06 -93.12
N ASP A 401 -10.54 49.35 -94.22
CA ASP A 401 -11.89 48.99 -94.70
C ASP A 401 -12.58 47.99 -93.75
N GLN A 402 -11.80 47.08 -93.15
CA GLN A 402 -12.27 46.20 -92.07
C GLN A 402 -12.39 46.92 -90.71
N GLY A 403 -11.80 48.11 -90.58
CA GLY A 403 -11.74 48.87 -89.34
C GLY A 403 -13.08 49.04 -88.64
N PRO A 404 -14.16 49.47 -89.32
CA PRO A 404 -15.48 49.56 -88.72
C PRO A 404 -16.00 48.24 -88.13
N ALA A 405 -15.74 47.11 -88.80
CA ALA A 405 -16.16 45.79 -88.32
C ALA A 405 -15.34 45.36 -87.09
N LEU A 406 -14.01 45.57 -87.12
CA LEU A 406 -13.12 45.27 -85.99
C LEU A 406 -13.44 46.13 -84.76
N ILE A 407 -13.74 47.41 -84.96
CA ILE A 407 -14.17 48.31 -83.88
C ILE A 407 -15.51 47.84 -83.32
N THR A 408 -16.49 47.50 -84.16
CA THR A 408 -17.80 47.02 -83.70
C THR A 408 -17.66 45.73 -82.88
N GLU A 409 -16.81 44.79 -83.31
CA GLU A 409 -16.55 43.56 -82.56
C GLU A 409 -15.92 43.86 -81.19
N ALA A 410 -14.93 44.74 -81.12
CA ALA A 410 -14.30 45.13 -79.87
C ALA A 410 -15.24 45.93 -78.94
N GLU A 411 -16.06 46.83 -79.49
CA GLU A 411 -17.11 47.55 -78.73
C GLU A 411 -18.18 46.59 -78.20
N THR A 412 -18.54 45.56 -78.97
CA THR A 412 -19.47 44.51 -78.52
C THR A 412 -18.87 43.73 -77.36
N ALA A 413 -17.60 43.35 -77.43
CA ALA A 413 -16.92 42.68 -76.32
C ALA A 413 -16.88 43.54 -75.04
N VAL A 414 -16.67 44.86 -75.16
CA VAL A 414 -16.76 45.80 -74.03
C VAL A 414 -18.19 45.85 -73.47
N GLN A 415 -19.21 45.90 -74.34
CA GLN A 415 -20.61 45.90 -73.91
C GLN A 415 -20.99 44.61 -73.17
N GLU A 416 -20.60 43.45 -73.71
CA GLU A 416 -20.83 42.15 -73.08
C GLU A 416 -20.13 42.04 -71.71
N ALA A 417 -18.89 42.53 -71.61
CA ALA A 417 -18.16 42.58 -70.34
C ALA A 417 -18.85 43.47 -69.30
N ASN A 418 -19.37 44.64 -69.72
CA ASN A 418 -20.14 45.53 -68.84
C ASN A 418 -21.45 44.89 -68.38
N ILE A 419 -22.19 44.22 -69.27
CA ILE A 419 -23.43 43.50 -68.91
C ILE A 419 -23.12 42.40 -67.90
N ASN A 420 -22.06 41.61 -68.12
CA ASN A 420 -21.62 40.59 -67.17
C ASN A 420 -21.27 41.19 -65.80
N GLN A 421 -20.61 42.35 -65.75
CA GLN A 421 -20.35 43.02 -64.47
C GLN A 421 -21.63 43.47 -63.76
N GLU A 422 -22.64 43.97 -64.48
CA GLU A 422 -23.95 44.29 -63.91
C GLU A 422 -24.63 43.04 -63.33
N GLU A 423 -24.57 41.91 -64.03
CA GLU A 423 -25.07 40.61 -63.54
C GLU A 423 -24.32 40.17 -62.27
N LYS A 424 -22.98 40.28 -62.24
CA LYS A 424 -22.18 39.91 -61.05
C LYS A 424 -22.38 40.86 -59.88
N LEU A 425 -22.66 42.13 -60.12
CA LEU A 425 -23.07 43.06 -59.07
C LEU A 425 -24.42 42.65 -58.46
N ALA A 426 -25.38 42.24 -59.29
CA ALA A 426 -26.67 41.76 -58.82
C ALA A 426 -26.55 40.45 -58.02
N GLU A 427 -25.74 39.49 -58.49
CA GLU A 427 -25.44 38.25 -57.76
C GLU A 427 -24.77 38.52 -56.40
N MET A 428 -23.81 39.46 -56.35
CA MET A 428 -23.15 39.86 -55.10
C MET A 428 -24.14 40.48 -54.11
N ASN A 429 -24.99 41.42 -54.57
CA ASN A 429 -26.01 42.03 -53.72
C ASN A 429 -27.04 41.00 -53.22
N ALA A 430 -27.40 40.02 -54.05
CA ALA A 430 -28.30 38.94 -53.64
C ALA A 430 -27.66 38.03 -52.58
N ALA A 431 -26.38 37.68 -52.74
CA ALA A 431 -25.64 36.91 -51.73
C ALA A 431 -25.51 37.67 -50.40
N GLU A 432 -25.25 38.98 -50.43
CA GLU A 432 -25.20 39.81 -49.21
C GLU A 432 -26.57 39.90 -48.51
N ALA A 433 -27.67 39.97 -49.28
CA ALA A 433 -29.02 39.94 -48.73
C ALA A 433 -29.34 38.58 -48.09
N GLU A 434 -28.99 37.47 -48.76
CA GLU A 434 -29.14 36.11 -48.23
C GLU A 434 -28.33 35.93 -46.94
N GLN A 435 -27.09 36.42 -46.90
CA GLN A 435 -26.25 36.38 -45.70
C GLN A 435 -26.91 37.14 -44.53
N ALA A 436 -27.47 38.32 -44.78
CA ALA A 436 -28.14 39.09 -43.72
C ALA A 436 -29.35 38.35 -43.14
N GLU A 437 -30.13 37.67 -43.99
CA GLU A 437 -31.28 36.85 -43.58
C GLU A 437 -30.82 35.62 -42.78
N VAL A 438 -29.87 34.85 -43.31
CA VAL A 438 -29.30 33.66 -42.64
C VAL A 438 -28.69 34.02 -41.30
N ASN A 439 -27.94 35.14 -41.20
CA ASN A 439 -27.35 35.59 -39.95
C ASN A 439 -28.43 35.94 -38.92
N ALA A 440 -29.51 36.60 -39.33
CA ALA A 440 -30.61 36.96 -38.43
C ALA A 440 -31.36 35.71 -37.92
N GLU A 441 -31.67 34.77 -38.80
CA GLU A 441 -32.34 33.51 -38.44
C GLU A 441 -31.46 32.63 -37.55
N SER A 442 -30.20 32.45 -37.93
CA SER A 442 -29.23 31.64 -37.18
C SER A 442 -28.96 32.23 -35.80
N GLN A 443 -28.85 33.55 -35.69
CA GLN A 443 -28.68 34.20 -34.39
C GLN A 443 -29.92 34.01 -33.50
N ALA A 444 -31.13 34.09 -34.06
CA ALA A 444 -32.35 33.83 -33.30
C ALA A 444 -32.40 32.39 -32.75
N ILE A 445 -31.96 31.40 -33.54
CA ILE A 445 -31.84 30.00 -33.11
C ILE A 445 -30.83 29.87 -31.96
N ILE A 446 -29.66 30.50 -32.09
CA ILE A 446 -28.62 30.48 -31.04
C ILE A 446 -29.13 31.13 -29.76
N ASP A 447 -29.82 32.26 -29.85
CA ASP A 447 -30.38 32.97 -28.70
C ASP A 447 -31.48 32.13 -28.01
N GLU A 448 -32.35 31.46 -28.77
CA GLU A 448 -33.39 30.56 -28.24
C GLU A 448 -32.78 29.33 -27.54
N ALA A 449 -31.78 28.70 -28.17
CA ALA A 449 -31.03 27.60 -27.60
C ALA A 449 -30.36 27.99 -26.27
N GLN A 450 -29.69 29.15 -26.24
CA GLN A 450 -29.06 29.65 -25.02
C GLN A 450 -30.08 29.98 -23.93
N ALA A 451 -31.22 30.58 -24.28
CA ALA A 451 -32.28 30.87 -23.34
C ALA A 451 -32.87 29.59 -22.72
N ALA A 452 -32.98 28.50 -23.48
CA ALA A 452 -33.42 27.19 -22.98
C ALA A 452 -32.43 26.62 -21.96
N ILE A 453 -31.13 26.71 -22.23
CA ILE A 453 -30.06 26.30 -21.29
C ILE A 453 -30.10 27.16 -20.02
N ASP A 454 -30.17 28.48 -20.17
CA ASP A 454 -30.18 29.42 -19.05
C ASP A 454 -31.42 29.24 -18.16
N ALA A 455 -32.56 28.84 -18.74
CA ALA A 455 -33.79 28.56 -18.00
C ALA A 455 -33.68 27.38 -17.01
N LYS A 456 -32.65 26.53 -17.14
CA LYS A 456 -32.36 25.43 -16.19
C LYS A 456 -31.55 25.88 -14.97
N GLN A 457 -30.82 27.00 -15.06
CA GLN A 457 -29.98 27.50 -13.96
C GLN A 457 -30.75 27.77 -12.65
N PRO A 458 -31.97 28.36 -12.64
CA PRO A 458 -32.70 28.60 -11.40
C PRO A 458 -33.00 27.35 -10.58
N ALA A 459 -33.17 26.19 -11.23
CA ALA A 459 -33.40 24.92 -10.54
C ALA A 459 -32.13 24.43 -9.80
N ILE A 460 -30.95 24.66 -10.38
CA ILE A 460 -29.67 24.39 -9.72
C ILE A 460 -29.51 25.30 -8.51
N ASP A 461 -29.76 26.61 -8.67
CA ASP A 461 -29.63 27.58 -7.57
C ASP A 461 -30.58 27.26 -6.39
N GLU A 462 -31.81 26.82 -6.70
CA GLU A 462 -32.79 26.38 -5.70
C GLU A 462 -32.33 25.11 -4.97
N ALA A 463 -31.83 24.11 -5.70
CA ALA A 463 -31.32 22.86 -5.12
C ALA A 463 -30.04 23.08 -4.28
N GLU A 464 -29.12 23.95 -4.70
CA GLU A 464 -27.94 24.35 -3.90
C GLU A 464 -28.36 25.00 -2.58
N THR A 465 -29.36 25.89 -2.63
CA THR A 465 -29.91 26.55 -1.43
C THR A 465 -30.54 25.52 -0.49
N ALA A 466 -31.35 24.59 -1.01
CA ALA A 466 -31.96 23.53 -0.23
C ALA A 466 -30.91 22.62 0.44
N LEU A 467 -29.84 22.27 -0.27
CA LEU A 467 -28.72 21.49 0.28
C LEU A 467 -28.00 22.26 1.40
N GLN A 468 -27.79 23.56 1.23
CA GLN A 468 -27.19 24.39 2.27
C GLN A 468 -28.06 24.44 3.53
N GLU A 469 -29.37 24.64 3.38
CA GLU A 469 -30.32 24.66 4.49
C GLU A 469 -30.38 23.31 5.21
N ALA A 470 -30.41 22.19 4.47
CA ALA A 470 -30.40 20.84 5.05
C ALA A 470 -29.11 20.57 5.84
N ASN A 471 -27.95 21.00 5.34
CA ASN A 471 -26.68 20.84 6.06
C ASN A 471 -26.64 21.64 7.36
N LEU A 472 -27.16 22.88 7.36
CA LEU A 472 -27.28 23.68 8.58
C LEU A 472 -28.23 23.04 9.60
N ALA A 473 -29.34 22.45 9.13
CA ALA A 473 -30.28 21.73 9.99
C ALA A 473 -29.63 20.49 10.62
N LEU A 474 -28.83 19.72 9.86
CA LEU A 474 -28.07 18.59 10.39
C LEU A 474 -27.04 19.02 11.43
N GLU A 475 -26.29 20.09 11.17
CA GLU A 475 -25.33 20.64 12.14
C GLU A 475 -26.02 21.04 13.45
N ALA A 476 -27.17 21.72 13.37
CA ALA A 476 -27.96 22.10 14.52
C ALA A 476 -28.50 20.88 15.29
N ALA A 477 -29.03 19.87 14.58
CA ALA A 477 -29.55 18.66 15.19
C ALA A 477 -28.45 17.85 15.90
N GLN A 478 -27.26 17.73 15.29
CA GLN A 478 -26.12 17.06 15.91
C GLN A 478 -25.63 17.80 17.16
N ALA A 479 -25.63 19.14 17.13
CA ALA A 479 -25.30 19.93 18.31
C ALA A 479 -26.31 19.72 19.45
N GLU A 480 -27.60 19.52 19.15
CA GLU A 480 -28.61 19.15 20.16
C GLU A 480 -28.37 17.75 20.73
N VAL A 481 -27.99 16.77 19.90
CA VAL A 481 -27.60 15.42 20.36
C VAL A 481 -26.42 15.49 21.33
N ASP A 482 -25.37 16.23 20.97
CA ASP A 482 -24.19 16.39 21.80
C ASP A 482 -24.54 17.07 23.14
N ALA A 483 -25.40 18.10 23.09
CA ALA A 483 -25.85 18.82 24.28
C ALA A 483 -26.68 17.92 25.22
N ILE A 484 -27.68 17.19 24.69
CA ILE A 484 -28.50 16.30 25.53
C ILE A 484 -27.69 15.13 26.06
N THR A 485 -26.75 14.59 25.27
CA THR A 485 -25.84 13.53 25.74
C THR A 485 -24.98 14.05 26.89
N ALA A 486 -24.39 15.23 26.77
CA ALA A 486 -23.60 15.84 27.84
C ALA A 486 -24.43 16.12 29.12
N GLU A 487 -25.71 16.48 28.95
CA GLU A 487 -26.64 16.71 30.07
C GLU A 487 -27.06 15.40 30.76
N GLN A 488 -27.37 14.36 29.99
CA GLN A 488 -27.97 13.12 30.50
C GLN A 488 -26.92 12.07 30.91
N GLN A 489 -25.71 12.09 30.34
CA GLN A 489 -24.66 11.12 30.66
C GLN A 489 -24.30 11.04 32.16
N PRO A 490 -24.20 12.15 32.91
CA PRO A 490 -23.95 12.08 34.35
C PRO A 490 -25.01 11.31 35.14
N PHE A 491 -26.28 11.36 34.72
CA PHE A 491 -27.37 10.60 35.35
C PHE A 491 -27.24 9.11 35.06
N ILE A 492 -26.92 8.75 33.81
CA ILE A 492 -26.64 7.36 33.41
C ILE A 492 -25.47 6.81 34.21
N ASP A 493 -24.38 7.56 34.32
CA ASP A 493 -23.17 7.14 35.04
C ASP A 493 -23.44 6.99 36.55
N PHE A 494 -24.20 7.92 37.13
CA PHE A 494 -24.61 7.87 38.54
C PHE A 494 -25.51 6.66 38.85
N ALA A 495 -26.50 6.39 38.00
CA ALA A 495 -27.39 5.25 38.13
C ALA A 495 -26.65 3.92 38.01
N LYS A 496 -25.70 3.81 37.06
CA LYS A 496 -24.82 2.63 36.92
C LYS A 496 -23.96 2.40 38.16
N GLU A 497 -23.35 3.45 38.72
CA GLU A 497 -22.57 3.31 39.95
C GLU A 497 -23.46 2.93 41.14
N THR A 498 -24.68 3.45 41.22
CA THR A 498 -25.68 3.08 42.24
C THR A 498 -26.03 1.59 42.18
N ILE A 499 -26.25 1.04 40.98
CA ILE A 499 -26.48 -0.41 40.80
C ILE A 499 -25.27 -1.21 41.30
N LYS A 500 -24.06 -0.78 40.94
CA LYS A 500 -22.82 -1.44 41.34
C LYS A 500 -22.59 -1.42 42.85
N GLU A 501 -22.91 -0.32 43.53
CA GLU A 501 -22.88 -0.24 44.99
C GLU A 501 -23.90 -1.20 45.62
N ALA A 502 -25.13 -1.25 45.10
CA ALA A 502 -26.16 -2.18 45.57
C ALA A 502 -25.78 -3.67 45.36
N GLU A 503 -25.16 -4.00 44.22
CA GLU A 503 -24.63 -5.35 43.97
C GLU A 503 -23.57 -5.75 45.01
N ALA A 504 -22.68 -4.82 45.37
CA ALA A 504 -21.64 -5.05 46.36
C ALA A 504 -22.22 -5.26 47.77
N GLU A 505 -23.22 -4.47 48.17
CA GLU A 505 -23.91 -4.63 49.45
C GLU A 505 -24.66 -5.97 49.54
N LEU A 506 -25.37 -6.37 48.48
CA LEU A 506 -26.01 -7.68 48.40
C LEU A 506 -24.98 -8.82 48.51
N GLN A 507 -23.82 -8.67 47.89
CA GLN A 507 -22.75 -9.67 47.97
C GLN A 507 -22.20 -9.83 49.39
N VAL A 508 -22.02 -8.74 50.13
CA VAL A 508 -21.62 -8.79 51.55
C VAL A 508 -22.62 -9.61 52.37
N GLN A 509 -23.92 -9.41 52.14
CA GLN A 509 -24.96 -10.15 52.84
C GLN A 509 -25.00 -11.64 52.45
N LYS A 510 -24.74 -11.98 51.18
CA LYS A 510 -24.58 -13.36 50.71
C LYS A 510 -23.41 -14.07 51.40
N ASP A 511 -22.27 -13.39 51.54
CA ASP A 511 -21.09 -13.93 52.19
C ASP A 511 -21.32 -14.16 53.69
N ALA A 512 -22.04 -13.25 54.36
CA ALA A 512 -22.44 -13.39 55.76
C ALA A 512 -23.34 -14.61 56.00
N LEU A 513 -24.35 -14.82 55.14
CA LEU A 513 -25.22 -15.99 55.19
C LEU A 513 -24.43 -17.29 54.97
N ALA A 514 -23.53 -17.32 53.99
CA ALA A 514 -22.67 -18.48 53.74
C ALA A 514 -21.77 -18.81 54.94
N ALA A 515 -21.21 -17.80 55.61
CA ALA A 515 -20.43 -17.98 56.82
C ALA A 515 -21.26 -18.53 57.99
N ALA A 516 -22.49 -18.04 58.17
CA ALA A 516 -23.41 -18.55 59.19
C ALA A 516 -23.77 -20.03 58.94
N GLN A 517 -24.09 -20.39 57.70
CA GLN A 517 -24.41 -21.78 57.32
C GLN A 517 -23.22 -22.72 57.51
N ALA A 518 -21.99 -22.26 57.21
CA ALA A 518 -20.78 -23.03 57.47
C ALA A 518 -20.57 -23.28 58.98
N SER A 519 -20.88 -22.29 59.82
CA SER A 519 -20.83 -22.42 61.28
C SER A 519 -21.87 -23.42 61.81
N GLU A 520 -23.10 -23.40 61.30
CA GLU A 520 -24.13 -24.38 61.63
C GLU A 520 -23.69 -25.81 61.27
N ALA A 521 -23.14 -26.00 60.07
CA ALA A 521 -22.65 -27.30 59.61
C ALA A 521 -21.56 -27.86 60.53
N GLU A 522 -20.60 -27.04 60.98
CA GLU A 522 -19.56 -27.47 61.90
C GLU A 522 -20.12 -27.77 63.30
N ALA A 523 -21.04 -26.95 63.81
CA ALA A 523 -21.70 -27.22 65.08
C ALA A 523 -22.51 -28.54 65.05
N GLN A 524 -23.18 -28.82 63.93
CA GLN A 524 -23.92 -30.07 63.73
C GLN A 524 -22.97 -31.28 63.71
N LYS A 525 -21.82 -31.15 63.03
CA LYS A 525 -20.78 -32.17 63.00
C LYS A 525 -20.25 -32.49 64.40
N VAL A 526 -19.99 -31.49 65.24
CA VAL A 526 -19.56 -31.70 66.64
C VAL A 526 -20.60 -32.50 67.42
N VAL A 527 -21.90 -32.19 67.26
CA VAL A 527 -22.98 -32.94 67.92
C VAL A 527 -22.99 -34.40 67.47
N ASP A 528 -22.79 -34.69 66.19
CA ASP A 528 -22.82 -36.05 65.66
C ASP A 528 -21.57 -36.85 66.03
N GLU A 529 -20.38 -36.23 66.03
CA GLU A 529 -19.15 -36.83 66.55
C GLU A 529 -19.27 -37.17 68.03
N LEU A 530 -19.87 -36.29 68.84
CA LEU A 530 -20.05 -36.55 70.27
C LEU A 530 -21.06 -37.67 70.54
N LYS A 531 -22.13 -37.78 69.73
CA LYS A 531 -23.06 -38.92 69.78
C LYS A 531 -22.33 -40.24 69.50
N ALA A 532 -21.49 -40.25 68.45
CA ALA A 532 -20.70 -41.43 68.10
C ALA A 532 -19.73 -41.80 69.23
N ALA A 533 -19.02 -40.83 69.79
CA ALA A 533 -18.09 -41.04 70.91
C ALA A 533 -18.77 -41.59 72.18
N ILE A 534 -20.00 -41.15 72.48
CA ILE A 534 -20.80 -41.71 73.59
C ILE A 534 -21.13 -43.18 73.32
N GLU A 535 -21.48 -43.53 72.10
CA GLU A 535 -21.82 -44.91 71.74
C GLU A 535 -20.60 -45.83 71.79
N ASP A 536 -19.46 -45.37 71.26
CA ASP A 536 -18.18 -46.07 71.39
C ASP A 536 -17.79 -46.29 72.86
N ALA A 537 -17.98 -45.27 73.72
CA ALA A 537 -17.71 -45.38 75.15
C ALA A 537 -18.63 -46.39 75.86
N LYS A 538 -19.92 -46.47 75.48
CA LYS A 538 -20.83 -47.51 75.98
C LYS A 538 -20.37 -48.90 75.57
N GLN A 539 -19.99 -49.07 74.30
CA GLN A 539 -19.54 -50.37 73.80
C GLN A 539 -18.26 -50.82 74.52
N ALA A 540 -17.31 -49.92 74.73
CA ALA A 540 -16.10 -50.19 75.50
C ALA A 540 -16.41 -50.59 76.96
N TYR A 541 -17.39 -49.93 77.59
CA TYR A 541 -17.84 -50.27 78.94
C TYR A 541 -18.49 -51.67 79.00
N GLU A 542 -19.32 -52.04 78.03
CA GLU A 542 -19.90 -53.38 77.97
C GLU A 542 -18.83 -54.48 77.83
N ASP A 543 -17.82 -54.25 76.99
CA ASP A 543 -16.73 -55.20 76.80
C ASP A 543 -15.87 -55.34 78.06
N LEU A 544 -15.64 -54.24 78.78
CA LEU A 544 -14.97 -54.24 80.08
C LEU A 544 -15.76 -55.05 81.13
N VAL A 545 -17.09 -54.90 81.18
CA VAL A 545 -17.96 -55.70 82.07
C VAL A 545 -17.85 -57.19 81.77
N LYS A 546 -17.91 -57.59 80.49
CA LYS A 546 -17.79 -59.00 80.08
C LYS A 546 -16.44 -59.58 80.50
N SER A 547 -15.34 -58.87 80.20
CA SER A 547 -13.98 -59.33 80.49
C SER A 547 -13.71 -59.47 82.00
N THR A 548 -14.12 -58.47 82.79
CA THR A 548 -13.87 -58.48 84.25
C THR A 548 -14.75 -59.50 84.97
N THR A 549 -15.99 -59.72 84.54
CA THR A 549 -16.87 -60.76 85.08
C THR A 549 -16.31 -62.17 84.84
N ALA A 550 -15.75 -62.42 83.65
CA ALA A 550 -15.09 -63.68 83.34
C ALA A 550 -13.87 -63.91 84.24
N ALA A 551 -12.97 -62.92 84.35
CA ALA A 551 -11.77 -63.01 85.19
C ALA A 551 -12.11 -63.24 86.69
N LEU A 552 -13.16 -62.59 87.21
CA LEU A 552 -13.59 -62.77 88.61
C LEU A 552 -14.15 -64.19 88.85
N THR A 553 -14.84 -64.76 87.86
CA THR A 553 -15.38 -66.12 87.92
C THR A 553 -14.26 -67.16 87.94
N ASP A 554 -13.26 -66.99 87.07
CA ASP A 554 -12.10 -67.87 87.01
C ASP A 554 -11.29 -67.83 88.31
N ALA A 555 -11.05 -66.65 88.87
CA ALA A 555 -10.35 -66.50 90.14
C ALA A 555 -11.08 -67.16 91.32
N LYS A 556 -12.42 -67.08 91.38
CA LYS A 556 -13.22 -67.76 92.42
C LYS A 556 -13.14 -69.28 92.31
N ASN A 557 -13.16 -69.80 91.09
CA ASN A 557 -13.02 -71.23 90.86
C ASN A 557 -11.63 -71.72 91.29
N ALA A 558 -10.57 -70.97 90.97
CA ALA A 558 -9.20 -71.30 91.39
C ALA A 558 -9.05 -71.36 92.92
N VAL A 559 -9.63 -70.41 93.67
CA VAL A 559 -9.64 -70.46 95.16
C VAL A 559 -10.37 -71.71 95.68
N LYS A 560 -11.50 -72.06 95.08
CA LYS A 560 -12.30 -73.22 95.46
C LYS A 560 -11.53 -74.53 95.24
N GLU A 561 -10.85 -74.66 94.11
CA GLU A 561 -10.02 -75.82 93.78
C GLU A 561 -8.83 -75.95 94.73
N GLN A 562 -8.11 -74.86 95.00
CA GLN A 562 -6.97 -74.89 95.92
C GLN A 562 -7.38 -75.15 97.38
N THR A 563 -8.60 -74.77 97.77
CA THR A 563 -9.16 -75.12 99.09
C THR A 563 -9.38 -76.63 99.22
N ALA A 564 -9.86 -77.27 98.15
CA ALA A 564 -10.04 -78.73 98.13
C ALA A 564 -8.69 -79.47 98.21
N ALA A 565 -7.65 -78.91 97.58
CA ALA A 565 -6.30 -79.44 97.61
C ALA A 565 -5.67 -79.43 99.01
N VAL A 566 -5.80 -78.31 99.74
CA VAL A 566 -5.35 -78.21 101.14
C VAL A 566 -6.02 -79.29 101.99
N LYS A 567 -7.35 -79.45 101.86
CA LYS A 567 -8.10 -80.45 102.61
C LYS A 567 -7.64 -81.88 102.29
N ALA A 568 -7.41 -82.17 101.01
CA ALA A 568 -6.89 -83.48 100.59
C ALA A 568 -5.49 -83.76 101.16
N ALA A 569 -4.61 -82.76 101.24
CA ALA A 569 -3.29 -82.92 101.84
C ALA A 569 -3.34 -83.10 103.37
N GLU A 570 -4.23 -82.37 104.05
CA GLU A 570 -4.42 -82.48 105.51
C GLU A 570 -5.00 -83.85 105.90
N ASP A 571 -6.00 -84.32 105.14
CA ASP A 571 -6.59 -85.64 105.32
C ASP A 571 -5.55 -86.76 105.16
N ARG A 572 -4.66 -86.64 104.17
CA ARG A 572 -3.55 -87.58 103.96
C ARG A 572 -2.63 -87.66 105.17
N LEU A 573 -2.22 -86.51 105.70
CA LEU A 573 -1.36 -86.43 106.89
C LEU A 573 -2.07 -87.01 108.12
N ALA A 574 -3.36 -86.74 108.29
CA ALA A 574 -4.16 -87.27 109.40
C ALA A 574 -4.28 -88.80 109.32
N GLY A 575 -4.57 -89.33 108.13
CA GLY A 575 -4.60 -90.76 107.88
C GLY A 575 -3.26 -91.41 108.20
N LEU A 576 -2.16 -90.83 107.73
CA LEU A 576 -0.81 -91.33 107.98
C LEU A 576 -0.53 -91.50 109.48
N ARG A 577 -0.84 -90.49 110.29
CA ARG A 577 -0.67 -90.57 111.75
C ARG A 577 -1.56 -91.62 112.40
N ALA A 578 -2.82 -91.68 112.00
CA ALA A 578 -3.77 -92.63 112.55
C ALA A 578 -3.36 -94.08 112.26
N GLY A 579 -2.94 -94.36 111.03
CA GLY A 579 -2.46 -95.69 110.62
C GLY A 579 -1.25 -96.13 111.44
N ALA A 580 -0.27 -95.23 111.61
CA ALA A 580 0.91 -95.54 112.41
C ALA A 580 0.59 -95.73 113.90
N ALA A 581 -0.34 -94.93 114.45
CA ALA A 581 -0.76 -95.07 115.84
C ALA A 581 -1.43 -96.43 116.11
N ASP A 582 -2.33 -96.87 115.24
CA ASP A 582 -2.97 -98.18 115.36
C ASP A 582 -1.97 -99.33 115.25
N ALA A 583 -1.02 -99.21 114.33
CA ALA A 583 0.07 -100.18 114.19
C ALA A 583 0.95 -100.27 115.44
N LYS A 584 1.34 -99.12 116.03
CA LYS A 584 2.13 -99.08 117.28
C LYS A 584 1.39 -99.68 118.47
N ALA A 585 0.07 -99.54 118.52
CA ALA A 585 -0.77 -100.17 119.55
C ALA A 585 -0.92 -101.69 119.38
N GLY A 586 -0.43 -102.28 118.27
CA GLY A 586 -0.59 -103.70 117.94
C GLY A 586 -2.00 -104.07 117.49
N ASN A 587 -2.84 -103.08 117.17
CA ASN A 587 -4.20 -103.30 116.69
C ASN A 587 -4.18 -103.89 115.28
N LYS A 588 -5.18 -104.71 114.94
CA LYS A 588 -5.42 -105.06 113.52
C LYS A 588 -5.84 -103.80 112.76
N LYS A 589 -5.43 -103.70 111.49
CA LYS A 589 -5.73 -102.57 110.60
C LYS A 589 -7.23 -102.23 110.63
N ALA A 590 -7.57 -100.97 110.96
CA ALA A 590 -8.96 -100.52 111.01
C ALA A 590 -9.56 -100.40 109.61
N ASP A 591 -10.88 -100.53 109.53
CA ASP A 591 -11.62 -100.20 108.31
C ASP A 591 -11.80 -98.68 108.23
N VAL A 592 -11.11 -98.06 107.27
CA VAL A 592 -11.12 -96.61 107.03
C VAL A 592 -11.83 -96.25 105.72
N SER A 593 -12.61 -97.16 105.14
CA SER A 593 -13.26 -96.93 103.83
C SER A 593 -14.25 -95.75 103.81
N GLY A 594 -14.66 -95.25 104.99
CA GLY A 594 -15.52 -94.07 105.13
C GLY A 594 -14.79 -92.72 105.09
N GLU A 595 -13.46 -92.72 105.09
CA GLU A 595 -12.64 -91.52 105.06
C GLU A 595 -12.27 -91.10 103.62
N SER A 596 -11.68 -89.92 103.43
CA SER A 596 -11.31 -89.45 102.09
C SER A 596 -10.24 -90.35 101.43
N GLU A 597 -10.19 -90.35 100.09
CA GLU A 597 -9.21 -91.15 99.33
C GLU A 597 -7.77 -90.85 99.80
N SER A 598 -7.49 -89.57 100.08
CA SER A 598 -6.25 -89.10 100.69
C SER A 598 -6.00 -89.68 102.09
N TYR A 599 -7.00 -89.65 102.96
CA TYR A 599 -6.89 -90.21 104.31
C TYR A 599 -6.67 -91.73 104.28
N GLN A 600 -7.39 -92.45 103.43
CA GLN A 600 -7.25 -93.90 103.28
C GLN A 600 -5.84 -94.27 102.81
N LEU A 601 -5.32 -93.54 101.83
CA LEU A 601 -3.94 -93.68 101.38
C LEU A 601 -2.99 -93.39 102.55
N GLY A 602 -3.22 -92.27 103.26
CA GLY A 602 -2.65 -91.88 104.56
C GLY A 602 -2.47 -93.07 105.48
N TYR A 603 -3.59 -93.59 105.93
CA TYR A 603 -3.70 -94.65 106.91
C TYR A 603 -3.01 -95.94 106.47
N ALA A 604 -3.13 -96.29 105.19
CA ALA A 604 -2.48 -97.48 104.66
C ALA A 604 -0.95 -97.39 104.78
N ASP A 605 -0.36 -96.26 104.40
CA ASP A 605 1.08 -96.07 104.45
C ASP A 605 1.58 -95.87 105.89
N GLY A 606 0.83 -95.12 106.71
CA GLY A 606 1.12 -94.98 108.13
C GLY A 606 1.19 -96.32 108.85
N TYR A 607 0.18 -97.17 108.63
CA TYR A 607 0.13 -98.50 109.25
C TYR A 607 1.27 -99.40 108.75
N ALA A 608 1.51 -99.46 107.43
CA ALA A 608 2.57 -100.30 106.88
C ALA A 608 3.98 -99.81 107.25
N SER A 609 4.18 -98.50 107.48
CA SER A 609 5.48 -97.94 107.89
C SER A 609 5.97 -98.47 109.25
N ILE A 610 5.06 -98.98 110.08
CA ILE A 610 5.36 -99.51 111.41
C ILE A 610 5.38 -101.05 111.41
N VAL A 611 4.38 -101.72 110.81
CA VAL A 611 4.26 -103.19 110.89
C VAL A 611 5.08 -103.93 109.83
N ALA A 612 5.39 -103.27 108.71
CA ALA A 612 6.15 -103.84 107.60
C ALA A 612 7.03 -102.77 106.93
N PRO A 613 7.97 -102.15 107.66
CA PRO A 613 8.75 -101.00 107.18
C PRO A 613 9.52 -101.32 105.89
N ASP A 614 10.01 -102.55 105.71
CA ASP A 614 10.75 -102.98 104.51
C ASP A 614 9.90 -102.99 103.24
N THR A 615 8.57 -102.96 103.37
CA THR A 615 7.63 -102.95 102.24
C THR A 615 7.21 -101.55 101.78
N ILE A 616 7.59 -100.51 102.52
CA ILE A 616 7.33 -99.12 102.16
C ILE A 616 8.52 -98.45 101.48
N ASP A 617 8.22 -97.83 100.34
CA ASP A 617 9.05 -96.91 99.56
C ASP A 617 8.43 -95.50 99.65
N VAL A 618 9.16 -94.58 100.29
CA VAL A 618 8.70 -93.23 100.65
C VAL A 618 8.41 -92.39 99.40
N ASP A 619 9.33 -92.39 98.42
CA ASP A 619 9.19 -91.61 97.18
C ASP A 619 7.97 -92.02 96.36
N LYS A 620 7.66 -93.32 96.35
CA LYS A 620 6.50 -93.86 95.64
C LYS A 620 5.19 -93.50 96.35
N ALA A 621 5.18 -93.60 97.68
CA ALA A 621 4.02 -93.23 98.50
C ALA A 621 3.73 -91.72 98.46
N GLU A 622 4.75 -90.88 98.32
CA GLU A 622 4.60 -89.44 98.07
C GLU A 622 4.01 -89.15 96.70
N LYS A 623 4.52 -89.77 95.62
CA LYS A 623 3.98 -89.55 94.27
C LYS A 623 2.52 -90.01 94.12
N GLU A 624 2.14 -91.11 94.75
CA GLU A 624 0.74 -91.53 94.76
C GLU A 624 -0.13 -90.61 95.63
N ALA A 625 0.42 -90.06 96.73
CA ALA A 625 -0.27 -89.03 97.50
C ALA A 625 -0.47 -87.73 96.70
N ASP A 626 0.57 -87.28 96.00
CA ASP A 626 0.51 -86.11 95.13
C ASP A 626 -0.51 -86.28 94.03
N LYS A 627 -0.64 -87.46 93.41
CA LYS A 627 -1.71 -87.70 92.43
C LYS A 627 -3.11 -87.55 93.01
N VAL A 628 -3.34 -87.96 94.26
CA VAL A 628 -4.67 -87.85 94.90
C VAL A 628 -4.95 -86.41 95.33
N VAL A 629 -3.95 -85.70 95.88
CA VAL A 629 -4.04 -84.26 96.20
C VAL A 629 -4.22 -83.42 94.94
N ASP A 630 -3.45 -83.71 93.89
CA ASP A 630 -3.54 -83.04 92.59
C ASP A 630 -4.84 -83.41 91.87
N LYS A 631 -5.41 -84.60 92.06
CA LYS A 631 -6.76 -84.93 91.57
C LYS A 631 -7.83 -84.10 92.27
N ALA A 632 -7.61 -83.67 93.52
CA ALA A 632 -8.48 -82.71 94.21
C ALA A 632 -8.33 -81.27 93.66
N VAL A 633 -7.13 -80.90 93.18
CA VAL A 633 -6.89 -79.69 92.37
C VAL A 633 -7.46 -79.86 90.95
N ASN A 634 -7.47 -81.08 90.43
CA ASN A 634 -7.65 -81.39 89.02
C ASN A 634 -8.92 -82.22 88.78
N LYS A 635 -10.05 -81.62 89.13
CA LYS A 635 -11.24 -81.72 88.30
C LYS A 635 -11.37 -80.36 87.63
N THR A 636 -10.79 -80.26 86.43
CA THR A 636 -10.72 -79.12 85.49
C THR A 636 -9.41 -78.32 85.48
N THR A 637 -8.27 -78.94 85.14
CA THR A 637 -7.16 -78.20 84.50
C THR A 637 -7.57 -77.76 83.09
N GLY A 638 -8.36 -76.68 83.02
CA GLY A 638 -8.19 -75.70 81.96
C GLY A 638 -7.05 -74.80 82.43
N THR A 639 -5.88 -74.92 81.82
CA THR A 639 -4.77 -73.97 82.01
C THR A 639 -5.32 -72.56 81.94
N VAL A 640 -5.40 -71.86 83.08
CA VAL A 640 -5.54 -70.42 83.13
C VAL A 640 -4.26 -69.87 82.52
N GLN A 641 -4.29 -69.64 81.22
CA GLN A 641 -3.45 -68.61 80.65
C GLN A 641 -3.81 -67.35 81.43
N THR A 642 -2.89 -66.89 82.26
CA THR A 642 -2.75 -65.45 82.46
C THR A 642 -2.37 -64.88 81.09
N THR A 643 -3.36 -64.77 80.20
CA THR A 643 -3.32 -63.72 79.18
C THR A 643 -3.18 -62.47 80.01
N ALA A 644 -1.94 -61.96 80.00
CA ALA A 644 -1.65 -60.61 80.44
C ALA A 644 -2.85 -59.78 80.05
N ALA A 645 -3.46 -59.12 81.05
CA ALA A 645 -4.41 -58.07 80.80
C ALA A 645 -3.86 -57.33 79.60
N LYS A 646 -4.60 -57.40 78.48
CA LYS A 646 -4.42 -56.45 77.42
C LYS A 646 -4.76 -55.17 78.15
N THR A 647 -3.73 -54.53 78.71
CA THR A 647 -3.71 -53.11 78.93
C THR A 647 -4.20 -52.61 77.60
N VAL A 648 -5.50 -52.28 77.56
CA VAL A 648 -6.03 -51.44 76.53
C VAL A 648 -5.12 -50.24 76.67
N PRO A 649 -4.15 -50.08 75.75
CA PRO A 649 -3.42 -48.86 75.76
C PRO A 649 -4.50 -47.83 75.53
N VAL A 650 -4.46 -46.77 76.33
CA VAL A 650 -4.85 -45.47 75.80
C VAL A 650 -3.84 -45.17 74.68
N THR A 651 -3.93 -45.90 73.57
CA THR A 651 -3.56 -45.48 72.24
C THR A 651 -4.81 -44.72 71.81
N ALA A 652 -4.82 -43.39 71.69
CA ALA A 652 -3.77 -42.62 71.03
C ALA A 652 -3.19 -43.43 69.85
N GLY A 653 -4.08 -44.04 69.07
CA GLY A 653 -3.78 -44.65 67.79
C GLY A 653 -3.98 -43.57 66.74
N GLY A 654 -2.90 -42.90 66.37
CA GLY A 654 -2.89 -42.01 65.23
C GLY A 654 -3.08 -42.78 63.93
N THR A 655 -3.80 -42.16 63.01
CA THR A 655 -3.57 -42.18 61.56
C THR A 655 -3.93 -40.77 61.12
N SER A 656 -3.09 -39.96 60.49
CA SER A 656 -2.04 -40.24 59.53
C SER A 656 -1.11 -39.03 59.48
N GLU A 657 0.21 -39.25 59.47
CA GLU A 657 1.15 -38.31 58.88
C GLU A 657 0.83 -38.19 57.38
N LYS A 658 -0.08 -37.28 57.04
CA LYS A 658 0.11 -36.41 55.90
C LYS A 658 0.66 -35.10 56.47
N GLN A 659 1.86 -34.77 55.98
CA GLN A 659 2.62 -33.55 56.26
C GLN A 659 1.75 -32.37 56.71
N TYR A 660 1.93 -31.94 57.96
CA TYR A 660 1.68 -30.56 58.35
C TYR A 660 3.02 -29.84 58.52
N PRO A 661 3.18 -28.63 57.94
CA PRO A 661 4.32 -27.78 58.24
C PRO A 661 4.25 -27.25 59.68
N GLN A 662 5.44 -26.91 60.16
CA GLN A 662 5.78 -26.50 61.52
C GLN A 662 4.79 -25.54 62.21
N THR A 663 4.46 -25.84 63.47
CA THR A 663 3.85 -24.91 64.42
C THR A 663 4.91 -23.97 65.00
N GLY A 664 4.72 -22.66 64.82
CA GLY A 664 5.18 -21.65 65.76
C GLY A 664 4.03 -21.29 66.72
N SER A 665 4.28 -21.49 68.02
CA SER A 665 3.63 -20.88 69.19
C SER A 665 2.10 -20.74 69.24
N ALA A 666 1.46 -21.60 70.03
CA ALA A 666 0.20 -21.31 70.72
C ALA A 666 0.37 -21.66 72.21
N GLU A 667 0.74 -20.66 73.01
CA GLU A 667 0.40 -20.64 74.44
C GLU A 667 -0.91 -19.85 74.61
N THR A 668 -1.66 -20.19 75.64
CA THR A 668 -2.83 -19.48 76.19
C THR A 668 -4.16 -19.54 75.41
N LEU A 669 -4.89 -20.65 75.58
CA LEU A 669 -6.36 -20.70 75.49
C LEU A 669 -6.93 -20.80 76.91
N ALA A 670 -7.11 -19.64 77.55
CA ALA A 670 -7.99 -19.45 78.69
C ALA A 670 -8.51 -18.01 78.64
N ALA A 671 -9.83 -17.86 78.75
CA ALA A 671 -10.63 -16.64 78.73
C ALA A 671 -11.01 -16.08 77.35
N SER A 672 -12.22 -16.43 76.89
CA SER A 672 -13.01 -15.57 76.01
C SER A 672 -14.48 -16.02 76.02
N LEU A 673 -15.20 -15.69 77.10
CA LEU A 673 -16.64 -15.54 77.05
C LEU A 673 -17.03 -14.32 77.91
N ILE A 674 -17.72 -13.39 77.23
CA ILE A 674 -18.59 -12.32 77.74
C ILE A 674 -17.90 -11.02 78.17
N GLY A 675 -18.21 -9.95 77.43
CA GLY A 675 -17.88 -8.58 77.79
C GLY A 675 -18.31 -7.54 76.73
N LEU A 676 -19.63 -7.34 76.62
CA LEU A 676 -20.29 -6.19 75.98
C LEU A 676 -19.54 -4.85 76.17
N GLY A 677 -19.57 -3.99 75.15
CA GLY A 677 -19.39 -2.55 75.37
C GLY A 677 -19.02 -1.73 74.14
N LEU A 678 -20.03 -1.16 73.47
CA LEU A 678 -20.05 0.19 72.91
C LEU A 678 -18.78 0.67 72.17
N VAL A 679 -18.82 0.65 70.84
CA VAL A 679 -18.36 1.81 70.05
C VAL A 679 -19.55 2.34 69.26
N SER A 680 -19.92 3.53 69.69
CA SER A 680 -20.89 4.47 69.14
C SER A 680 -20.80 4.67 67.63
N ALA A 681 -21.98 4.91 67.06
CA ALA A 681 -22.19 5.73 65.88
C ALA A 681 -21.10 6.80 65.67
N THR A 682 -20.45 6.76 64.50
CA THR A 682 -20.12 7.91 63.64
C THR A 682 -19.35 7.39 62.42
N GLY A 683 -20.05 6.68 61.54
CA GLY A 683 -19.58 6.33 60.19
C GLY A 683 -20.29 7.12 59.08
N ALA A 684 -21.01 8.20 59.43
CA ALA A 684 -21.68 9.09 58.50
C ALA A 684 -21.33 10.54 58.86
N ALA A 685 -20.21 11.03 58.32
CA ALA A 685 -19.91 12.44 58.02
C ALA A 685 -18.40 12.66 57.92
N MET A 686 -17.81 12.43 56.75
CA MET A 686 -16.84 13.36 56.12
C MET A 686 -16.37 12.84 54.76
N LEU A 687 -17.30 12.76 53.80
CA LEU A 687 -17.00 12.83 52.36
C LEU A 687 -18.05 13.66 51.58
N ARG A 688 -18.84 14.49 52.29
CA ARG A 688 -19.63 15.59 51.69
C ARG A 688 -18.88 16.92 51.82
N LYS A 689 -17.78 17.13 51.07
CA LYS A 689 -17.28 18.49 50.76
C LYS A 689 -16.25 18.54 49.63
N LYS A 690 -16.68 18.14 48.44
CA LYS A 690 -16.15 18.44 47.09
C LYS A 690 -17.17 17.66 46.23
N TYR A 691 -18.23 18.25 45.71
CA TYR A 691 -18.26 19.23 44.62
C TYR A 691 -19.45 20.18 44.81
N ARG A 692 -19.17 21.48 44.84
CA ARG A 692 -20.04 22.53 44.33
C ARG A 692 -19.21 23.25 43.26
N VAL A 693 -19.53 22.97 42.00
CA VAL A 693 -19.57 23.95 40.92
C VAL A 693 -20.87 23.66 40.19
#